data_AF-A0A5C8M8J4-F1
#
_entry.id   AF-A0A5C8M8J4-F1
#
_cell.length_a   1.000
_cell.length_b   1.000
_cell.length_c   1.000
_cell.angle_alpha   90.00
_cell.angle_beta   90.00
_cell.angle_gamma   90.00
#
_symmetry.space_group_name_H-M   'P 1'
#
loop_
_entity.id
_entity.type
_entity.pdbx_description
1 polymer ?
#
loop_
_entity_poly.entity_id
_entity_poly.type
_entity_poly.pdbx_seq_one_letter_code
_entity_poly.pdbx_strand_id
1 'polypeptide(L)'
;MTTEKEILQLMQEEAYKPMSYKELEKHFGIESAAEFKDFIKLLNQLEESGHILRGGNDRYGVPERMNLVRGKLQAHAKGFGFLIPDDREHPDVYINAHDLNTAMNGDIVFVKITSKSQGGGRMEGEVVRVITRANTQVVGVFQSQETYAFVIADDKRMSRDIFIPQHAFMGAVTGQKVVVKIVSYPEGRAAAEGEVIEILGHKDDPGVDILAIVRKFQLPEAFNEEVLAEAEAAPDAISEEEIVGQGRRDLRSKRIVTIDGEDAKDLDDAVNVEVLENGNVRLGVHIADVSYYVGEGTALDIEAYNRGCSVYLTDRVIPMLPHRLSNGICSLNPKVDRLTMSCEMEFDENLKVVNHEIFTSVIKTSERMTYTNVRKLLTGEAEPEVVERYAYLMEDFKRMEELAARLRSRRMKRGAIDFDFEESKIIVDPDGKPTDIVKRERSVAEMMIEEFMLAANETVAEHFQWMKVPFLYRVHEDPDSEKLMNFMEFVTNFGYTIKGKGNSIHPRALQTLLEEIKGTPEETVLSKIMLRSMKQARYDAQSLGHFGLAAEFYSHFTSPIRRYPDLIIHRVIREVLENGNLSDKRHDYLSSRMTDIAQQSSERERVAVDAERQTEALKKAQYMLDKVGEEFEGIISSVTGFGMFVELDNTVEGLIRLSDLTDDYYNFHERQFALVGERTSKIYRIGDEIKIRVARVNMDEHTIDFELLDMKPRSVRRDLPNRGGGKSGSGFKGSAGFKGFRGKPGGQGGGKAGKGKNGFGGKGGGFVKPQGAGKPGRGTGLSADSQQGAPAGESGALSTRTGEERKNERSARGKARAGQENGKAKGDAVGSGAGQEQSKAGRSKGGSTPWSEKRGKVGAGRGKARGPKLSEGGSLSARLEAVGAGRTESGAKKGGGKRGIALEAGSPAERSSGGSDWASGVNALAKGGRRRSDDGGSGGDKKRRR
;
A
#
# COMPACT_ATOMS: atom_id res chain seq x y z
N MET A 1 -6.43 35.30 -15.91
CA MET A 1 -5.87 33.96 -15.62
C MET A 1 -6.86 32.89 -16.04
N THR A 2 -6.46 32.03 -16.97
CA THR A 2 -7.20 30.81 -17.36
C THR A 2 -6.95 29.70 -16.33
N THR A 3 -7.99 28.92 -16.02
CA THR A 3 -7.93 27.78 -15.09
C THR A 3 -7.81 26.44 -15.81
N GLU A 4 -7.32 25.42 -15.12
CA GLU A 4 -7.31 24.02 -15.58
C GLU A 4 -8.69 23.59 -16.10
N LYS A 5 -9.72 23.87 -15.30
CA LYS A 5 -11.10 23.44 -15.59
C LYS A 5 -11.63 24.03 -16.89
N GLU A 6 -11.31 25.28 -17.21
CA GLU A 6 -11.69 25.91 -18.48
C GLU A 6 -10.97 25.30 -19.68
N ILE A 7 -9.69 24.92 -19.53
CA ILE A 7 -8.92 24.24 -20.58
C ILE A 7 -9.49 22.85 -20.84
N LEU A 8 -9.68 22.05 -19.79
CA LEU A 8 -10.21 20.68 -19.91
C LEU A 8 -11.65 20.69 -20.44
N GLN A 9 -12.52 21.58 -19.93
CA GLN A 9 -13.90 21.70 -20.38
C GLN A 9 -13.98 22.08 -21.87
N LEU A 10 -13.18 23.05 -22.34
CA LEU A 10 -13.09 23.39 -23.77
C LEU A 10 -12.70 22.17 -24.62
N MET A 11 -11.66 21.43 -24.20
CA MET A 11 -11.20 20.26 -24.94
C MET A 11 -12.21 19.10 -24.91
N GLN A 12 -13.11 19.07 -23.93
CA GLN A 12 -14.18 18.09 -23.76
C GLN A 12 -15.48 18.40 -24.54
N GLU A 13 -15.62 19.57 -25.21
CA GLU A 13 -16.80 19.91 -26.02
C GLU A 13 -16.86 19.14 -27.35
N GLU A 14 -18.03 18.65 -27.79
CA GLU A 14 -18.18 17.92 -29.07
C GLU A 14 -17.70 18.71 -30.31
N ALA A 15 -17.80 20.04 -30.29
CA ALA A 15 -17.32 20.90 -31.36
C ALA A 15 -15.79 21.09 -31.38
N TYR A 16 -15.08 20.72 -30.30
CA TYR A 16 -13.65 20.96 -30.15
C TYR A 16 -12.82 20.20 -31.19
N LYS A 17 -11.84 20.90 -31.77
CA LYS A 17 -10.83 20.36 -32.68
C LYS A 17 -9.47 20.67 -32.07
N PRO A 18 -8.55 19.69 -31.94
CA PRO A 18 -7.26 19.89 -31.29
C PRO A 18 -6.55 21.16 -31.76
N MET A 19 -6.30 22.08 -30.82
CA MET A 19 -5.71 23.39 -31.04
C MET A 19 -4.25 23.42 -30.62
N SER A 20 -3.41 24.16 -31.35
CA SER A 20 -2.05 24.48 -30.95
C SER A 20 -2.03 25.54 -29.85
N TYR A 21 -0.91 25.70 -29.14
CA TYR A 21 -0.82 26.68 -28.04
C TYR A 21 -1.22 28.11 -28.48
N LYS A 22 -0.92 28.50 -29.73
CA LYS A 22 -1.29 29.81 -30.31
C LYS A 22 -2.77 29.97 -30.61
N GLU A 23 -3.44 28.87 -30.95
CA GLU A 23 -4.89 28.87 -31.16
C GLU A 23 -5.61 28.93 -29.80
N LEU A 24 -5.09 28.26 -28.76
CA LEU A 24 -5.60 28.33 -27.40
C LEU A 24 -5.31 29.69 -26.73
N GLU A 25 -4.10 30.23 -26.85
CA GLU A 25 -3.69 31.59 -26.43
C GLU A 25 -4.68 32.64 -26.95
N LYS A 26 -5.00 32.55 -28.25
CA LYS A 26 -5.99 33.42 -28.89
C LYS A 26 -7.44 33.12 -28.45
N HIS A 27 -7.78 31.87 -28.17
CA HIS A 27 -9.11 31.48 -27.69
C HIS A 27 -9.40 32.03 -26.28
N PHE A 28 -8.43 31.96 -25.38
CA PHE A 28 -8.53 32.44 -24.00
C PHE A 28 -8.21 33.94 -23.83
N GLY A 29 -7.93 34.67 -24.91
CA GLY A 29 -7.72 36.13 -24.87
C GLY A 29 -6.46 36.54 -24.11
N ILE A 30 -5.38 35.76 -24.21
CA ILE A 30 -4.16 35.97 -23.43
C ILE A 30 -3.30 37.06 -24.10
N GLU A 31 -3.34 38.27 -23.55
CA GLU A 31 -2.62 39.43 -24.11
C GLU A 31 -1.33 39.80 -23.34
N SER A 32 -1.18 39.36 -22.08
CA SER A 32 -0.04 39.75 -21.23
C SER A 32 1.05 38.67 -21.16
N ALA A 33 2.33 39.10 -21.17
CA ALA A 33 3.47 38.19 -21.09
C ALA A 33 3.57 37.43 -19.75
N ALA A 34 2.93 37.93 -18.70
CA ALA A 34 2.82 37.23 -17.41
C ALA A 34 1.80 36.09 -17.51
N GLU A 35 0.58 36.36 -17.99
CA GLU A 35 -0.45 35.34 -18.15
C GLU A 35 -0.07 34.29 -19.19
N PHE A 36 0.63 34.67 -20.27
CA PHE A 36 1.19 33.70 -21.22
C PHE A 36 2.18 32.74 -20.54
N LYS A 37 3.06 33.26 -19.67
CA LYS A 37 4.02 32.43 -18.94
C LYS A 37 3.31 31.42 -18.02
N ASP A 38 2.27 31.87 -17.31
CA ASP A 38 1.54 30.99 -16.38
C ASP A 38 0.58 30.03 -17.11
N PHE A 39 0.03 30.42 -18.26
CA PHE A 39 -0.72 29.54 -19.16
C PHE A 39 0.16 28.44 -19.78
N ILE A 40 1.39 28.76 -20.18
CA ILE A 40 2.35 27.75 -20.67
C ILE A 40 2.80 26.81 -19.55
N LYS A 41 2.99 27.28 -18.31
CA LYS A 41 3.17 26.37 -17.15
C LYS A 41 1.99 25.43 -17.01
N LEU A 42 0.76 25.96 -17.03
CA LEU A 42 -0.46 25.17 -16.87
C LEU A 42 -0.63 24.13 -17.99
N LEU A 43 -0.40 24.49 -19.26
CA LEU A 43 -0.38 23.53 -20.37
C LEU A 43 0.68 22.44 -20.17
N ASN A 44 1.88 22.79 -19.70
CA ASN A 44 2.92 21.80 -19.43
C ASN A 44 2.52 20.88 -18.27
N GLN A 45 2.01 21.42 -17.16
CA GLN A 45 1.52 20.64 -16.02
C GLN A 45 0.41 19.66 -16.42
N LEU A 46 -0.51 20.07 -17.30
CA LEU A 46 -1.56 19.20 -17.84
C LEU A 46 -1.04 18.15 -18.83
N GLU A 47 0.05 18.43 -19.57
CA GLU A 47 0.69 17.42 -20.45
C GLU A 47 1.56 16.43 -19.64
N GLU A 48 2.19 16.90 -18.55
CA GLU A 48 3.02 16.12 -17.63
C GLU A 48 2.16 15.22 -16.72
N SER A 49 1.03 15.71 -16.22
CA SER A 49 0.04 14.87 -15.51
C SER A 49 -0.71 13.92 -16.45
N GLY A 50 -0.78 14.25 -17.75
CA GLY A 50 -1.55 13.53 -18.74
C GLY A 50 -3.06 13.78 -18.65
N HIS A 51 -3.50 14.97 -18.23
CA HIS A 51 -4.87 15.42 -18.46
C HIS A 51 -5.08 15.93 -19.90
N ILE A 52 -4.02 16.36 -20.58
CA ILE A 52 -4.02 16.62 -22.03
C ILE A 52 -2.86 15.92 -22.73
N LEU A 53 -2.99 15.75 -24.03
CA LEU A 53 -1.98 15.17 -24.92
C LEU A 53 -1.66 16.13 -26.05
N ARG A 54 -0.37 16.43 -26.23
CA ARG A 54 0.13 17.09 -27.44
C ARG A 54 0.42 16.04 -28.51
N GLY A 55 -0.32 16.10 -29.61
CA GLY A 55 -0.10 15.25 -30.78
C GLY A 55 1.15 15.67 -31.57
N GLY A 56 1.63 14.79 -32.46
CA GLY A 56 2.80 15.03 -33.34
C GLY A 56 2.63 16.14 -34.40
N ASN A 57 1.62 16.98 -34.25
CA ASN A 57 1.33 18.19 -35.03
C ASN A 57 1.23 19.44 -34.12
N ASP A 58 1.78 19.36 -32.91
CA ASP A 58 1.76 20.38 -31.84
C ASP A 58 0.36 20.93 -31.50
N ARG A 59 -0.66 20.07 -31.58
CA ARG A 59 -2.04 20.34 -31.18
C ARG A 59 -2.43 19.51 -29.96
N TYR A 60 -3.14 20.14 -29.02
CA TYR A 60 -3.54 19.55 -27.74
C TYR A 60 -4.98 19.02 -27.79
N GLY A 61 -5.23 17.89 -27.14
CA GLY A 61 -6.57 17.33 -26.91
C GLY A 61 -6.58 16.41 -25.69
N VAL A 62 -7.78 16.09 -25.18
CA VAL A 62 -7.94 15.19 -24.03
C VAL A 62 -7.93 13.70 -24.44
N PRO A 63 -7.40 12.78 -23.61
CA PRO A 63 -7.14 11.38 -24.00
C PRO A 63 -8.37 10.58 -24.43
N GLU A 64 -9.51 10.82 -23.79
CA GLU A 64 -10.76 10.05 -23.99
C GLU A 64 -11.25 10.22 -25.43
N ARG A 65 -11.12 11.43 -25.96
CA ARG A 65 -11.45 11.79 -27.36
C ARG A 65 -10.49 11.19 -28.39
N MET A 66 -9.35 10.67 -27.94
CA MET A 66 -8.39 9.97 -28.77
C MET A 66 -8.56 8.43 -28.68
N ASN A 67 -9.58 7.95 -27.95
CA ASN A 67 -9.77 6.54 -27.55
C ASN A 67 -8.56 5.98 -26.77
N LEU A 68 -7.97 6.82 -25.91
CA LEU A 68 -6.90 6.45 -25.00
C LEU A 68 -7.44 6.38 -23.57
N VAL A 69 -7.15 5.28 -22.88
CA VAL A 69 -7.46 5.07 -21.47
C VAL A 69 -6.18 5.34 -20.67
N ARG A 70 -6.26 6.20 -19.65
CA ARG A 70 -5.19 6.46 -18.67
C ARG A 70 -5.31 5.47 -17.51
N GLY A 71 -4.19 5.00 -16.99
CA GLY A 71 -4.18 4.13 -15.82
C GLY A 71 -2.79 3.59 -15.48
N LYS A 72 -2.75 2.71 -14.46
CA LYS A 72 -1.54 2.05 -13.99
C LYS A 72 -1.35 0.69 -14.65
N LEU A 73 -0.19 0.46 -15.24
CA LEU A 73 0.18 -0.82 -15.82
C LEU A 73 0.51 -1.83 -14.71
N GLN A 74 -0.21 -2.95 -14.65
CA GLN A 74 0.17 -4.13 -13.86
C GLN A 74 0.72 -5.20 -14.81
N ALA A 75 2.03 -5.43 -14.80
CA ALA A 75 2.65 -6.48 -15.62
C ALA A 75 2.62 -7.84 -14.90
N HIS A 76 2.67 -8.93 -15.67
CA HIS A 76 2.76 -10.30 -15.18
C HIS A 76 4.11 -10.91 -15.56
N ALA A 77 4.68 -11.75 -14.69
CA ALA A 77 5.91 -12.54 -14.93
C ALA A 77 5.91 -13.45 -16.19
N LYS A 78 4.81 -13.48 -16.97
CA LYS A 78 4.68 -14.18 -18.25
C LYS A 78 4.82 -13.23 -19.45
N GLY A 79 5.13 -11.95 -19.21
CA GLY A 79 5.40 -10.93 -20.22
C GLY A 79 4.20 -10.08 -20.64
N PHE A 80 2.95 -10.51 -20.41
CA PHE A 80 1.76 -9.69 -20.66
C PHE A 80 1.47 -8.74 -19.48
N GLY A 81 0.51 -7.83 -19.63
CA GLY A 81 0.01 -7.00 -18.53
C GLY A 81 -1.46 -6.64 -18.63
N PHE A 82 -1.94 -5.87 -17.66
CA PHE A 82 -3.25 -5.23 -17.64
C PHE A 82 -3.07 -3.74 -17.36
N LEU A 83 -3.84 -2.88 -18.02
CA LEU A 83 -4.11 -1.54 -17.50
C LEU A 83 -5.20 -1.67 -16.43
N ILE A 84 -4.91 -1.15 -15.24
CA ILE A 84 -5.92 -0.79 -14.24
C ILE A 84 -6.25 0.69 -14.50
N PRO A 85 -7.42 1.04 -15.05
CA PRO A 85 -7.74 2.42 -15.41
C PRO A 85 -7.86 3.34 -14.19
N ASP A 86 -7.69 4.65 -14.39
CA ASP A 86 -7.97 5.64 -13.34
C ASP A 86 -9.48 5.76 -13.06
N ASP A 87 -10.29 5.66 -14.13
CA ASP A 87 -11.74 5.52 -14.05
C ASP A 87 -12.11 4.08 -13.64
N ARG A 88 -12.61 3.94 -12.40
CA ARG A 88 -12.98 2.63 -11.83
C ARG A 88 -14.27 2.03 -12.41
N GLU A 89 -15.06 2.78 -13.20
CA GLU A 89 -16.17 2.21 -13.96
C GLU A 89 -15.68 1.57 -15.28
N HIS A 90 -14.47 1.91 -15.74
CA HIS A 90 -13.85 1.26 -16.89
C HIS A 90 -13.18 -0.06 -16.47
N PRO A 91 -13.50 -1.21 -17.10
CA PRO A 91 -12.87 -2.48 -16.77
C PRO A 91 -11.41 -2.55 -17.25
N ASP A 92 -10.62 -3.42 -16.62
CA ASP A 92 -9.21 -3.65 -16.95
C ASP A 92 -9.00 -3.99 -18.43
N VAL A 93 -7.97 -3.39 -19.04
CA VAL A 93 -7.59 -3.61 -20.44
C VAL A 93 -6.40 -4.55 -20.50
N TYR A 94 -6.55 -5.71 -21.13
CA TYR A 94 -5.47 -6.68 -21.32
C TYR A 94 -4.48 -6.21 -22.41
N ILE A 95 -3.18 -6.40 -22.18
CA ILE A 95 -2.10 -5.95 -23.07
C ILE A 95 -1.14 -7.12 -23.31
N ASN A 96 -0.92 -7.51 -24.57
CA ASN A 96 0.03 -8.57 -24.90
C ASN A 96 1.48 -8.14 -24.65
N ALA A 97 2.39 -9.10 -24.51
CA ALA A 97 3.82 -8.86 -24.28
C ALA A 97 4.53 -8.05 -25.37
N HIS A 98 3.97 -7.99 -26.58
CA HIS A 98 4.45 -7.12 -27.66
C HIS A 98 3.91 -5.69 -27.54
N ASP A 99 2.67 -5.56 -27.05
CA ASP A 99 1.88 -4.32 -27.10
C ASP A 99 2.12 -3.43 -25.85
N LEU A 100 2.99 -3.87 -24.94
CA LEU A 100 3.55 -3.06 -23.84
C LEU A 100 4.59 -2.04 -24.33
N ASN A 101 5.14 -2.22 -25.55
CA ASN A 101 6.17 -1.38 -26.15
C ASN A 101 7.41 -1.17 -25.24
N THR A 102 7.52 -0.05 -24.52
CA THR A 102 8.62 0.24 -23.57
C THR A 102 8.19 0.34 -22.11
N ALA A 103 6.91 0.06 -21.81
CA ALA A 103 6.35 0.24 -20.47
C ALA A 103 6.75 -0.87 -19.49
N MET A 104 6.95 -0.50 -18.23
CA MET A 104 7.36 -1.40 -17.15
C MET A 104 6.29 -1.50 -16.05
N ASN A 105 6.41 -2.53 -15.20
CA ASN A 105 5.43 -2.79 -14.15
C ASN A 105 5.24 -1.57 -13.23
N GLY A 106 4.01 -1.08 -13.10
CA GLY A 106 3.66 0.06 -12.27
C GLY A 106 3.68 1.42 -12.97
N ASP A 107 4.21 1.53 -14.19
CA ASP A 107 4.22 2.77 -14.97
C ASP A 107 2.78 3.28 -15.20
N ILE A 108 2.58 4.61 -15.17
CA ILE A 108 1.32 5.24 -15.58
C ILE A 108 1.37 5.47 -17.08
N VAL A 109 0.38 4.96 -17.81
CA VAL A 109 0.41 4.85 -19.28
C VAL A 109 -0.91 5.24 -19.93
N PHE A 110 -0.84 5.61 -21.20
CA PHE A 110 -1.97 5.66 -22.11
C PHE A 110 -2.05 4.39 -22.95
N VAL A 111 -3.18 3.70 -22.88
CA VAL A 111 -3.49 2.52 -23.69
C VAL A 111 -4.57 2.86 -24.71
N LYS A 112 -4.32 2.53 -25.97
CA LYS A 112 -5.33 2.56 -27.03
C LYS A 112 -6.03 1.21 -27.06
N ILE A 113 -7.36 1.21 -26.98
CA ILE A 113 -8.15 -0.02 -27.13
C ILE A 113 -8.04 -0.49 -28.59
N THR A 114 -7.52 -1.69 -28.80
CA THR A 114 -7.36 -2.32 -30.11
C THR A 114 -8.47 -3.31 -30.43
N SER A 115 -9.07 -3.94 -29.40
CA SER A 115 -10.12 -4.94 -29.53
C SER A 115 -11.10 -4.89 -28.34
N LYS A 116 -12.37 -5.21 -28.61
CA LYS A 116 -13.41 -5.46 -27.60
C LYS A 116 -14.11 -6.78 -27.96
N SER A 117 -14.19 -7.70 -27.00
CA SER A 117 -14.88 -8.98 -27.18
C SER A 117 -16.35 -8.77 -27.56
N GLN A 118 -16.90 -9.62 -28.44
CA GLN A 118 -18.33 -9.59 -28.79
C GLN A 118 -19.28 -9.84 -27.59
N GLY A 119 -18.74 -10.32 -26.46
CA GLY A 119 -19.45 -10.45 -25.18
C GLY A 119 -19.12 -9.37 -24.14
N GLY A 120 -18.43 -8.29 -24.50
CA GLY A 120 -18.10 -7.15 -23.64
C GLY A 120 -16.99 -7.39 -22.60
N GLY A 121 -16.98 -8.54 -21.92
CA GLY A 121 -16.17 -8.79 -20.70
C GLY A 121 -14.65 -8.93 -20.86
N ARG A 122 -14.07 -8.61 -22.03
CA ARG A 122 -12.61 -8.40 -22.19
C ARG A 122 -12.35 -7.33 -23.24
N MET A 123 -11.51 -6.37 -22.89
CA MET A 123 -10.92 -5.39 -23.80
C MET A 123 -9.43 -5.67 -23.95
N GLU A 124 -8.90 -5.44 -25.14
CA GLU A 124 -7.48 -5.58 -25.46
C GLU A 124 -6.96 -4.24 -25.96
N GLY A 125 -5.70 -3.92 -25.66
CA GLY A 125 -5.10 -2.64 -26.01
C GLY A 125 -3.58 -2.65 -26.15
N GLU A 126 -3.06 -1.53 -26.64
CA GLU A 126 -1.63 -1.26 -26.88
C GLU A 126 -1.20 0.02 -26.14
N VAL A 127 -0.04 -0.02 -25.47
CA VAL A 127 0.55 1.16 -24.82
C VAL A 127 1.11 2.12 -25.88
N VAL A 128 0.52 3.32 -25.95
CA VAL A 128 0.89 4.37 -26.92
C VAL A 128 1.92 5.35 -26.37
N ARG A 129 1.79 5.73 -25.09
CA ARG A 129 2.71 6.66 -24.40
C ARG A 129 2.79 6.29 -22.93
N VAL A 130 4.00 6.29 -22.38
CA VAL A 130 4.22 6.27 -20.92
C VAL A 130 4.19 7.71 -20.43
N ILE A 131 3.44 7.96 -19.36
CA ILE A 131 3.27 9.27 -18.73
C ILE A 131 4.29 9.39 -17.59
N THR A 132 4.23 8.46 -16.64
CA THR A 132 5.08 8.44 -15.45
C THR A 132 5.78 7.09 -15.34
N ARG A 133 7.10 7.10 -15.21
CA ARG A 133 7.89 5.89 -14.94
C ARG A 133 7.83 5.55 -13.44
N ALA A 134 7.46 4.33 -13.10
CA ALA A 134 7.52 3.83 -11.72
C ALA A 134 8.91 3.27 -11.37
N ASN A 135 9.62 2.73 -12.37
CA ASN A 135 10.91 2.08 -12.21
C ASN A 135 12.02 3.01 -12.70
N THR A 136 12.52 3.89 -11.83
CA THR A 136 13.75 4.68 -12.07
C THR A 136 14.98 3.95 -11.52
N GLN A 137 14.79 3.22 -10.41
CA GLN A 137 15.74 2.32 -9.79
C GLN A 137 15.13 0.91 -9.68
N VAL A 138 15.97 -0.12 -9.70
CA VAL A 138 15.57 -1.53 -9.58
C VAL A 138 16.57 -2.28 -8.70
N VAL A 139 16.05 -3.10 -7.77
CA VAL A 139 16.87 -4.00 -6.95
C VAL A 139 16.91 -5.40 -7.59
N GLY A 140 18.08 -6.02 -7.58
CA GLY A 140 18.26 -7.37 -8.11
C GLY A 140 19.61 -7.99 -7.75
N VAL A 141 19.82 -9.22 -8.21
CA VAL A 141 21.10 -9.96 -8.04
C VAL A 141 22.00 -9.74 -9.25
N PHE A 142 23.21 -9.26 -9.00
CA PHE A 142 24.24 -9.02 -10.02
C PHE A 142 24.88 -10.34 -10.49
N GLN A 143 25.06 -10.49 -11.80
CA GLN A 143 25.72 -11.63 -12.44
C GLN A 143 26.67 -11.14 -13.54
N SER A 144 27.98 -11.17 -13.25
CA SER A 144 29.02 -10.82 -14.23
C SER A 144 29.24 -11.93 -15.26
N GLN A 145 29.39 -11.51 -16.51
CA GLN A 145 30.10 -12.24 -17.57
C GLN A 145 31.50 -11.60 -17.74
N GLU A 146 32.25 -11.97 -18.78
CA GLU A 146 33.63 -11.49 -19.00
C GLU A 146 33.73 -9.99 -19.34
N THR A 147 32.73 -9.43 -20.02
CA THR A 147 32.77 -8.05 -20.59
C THR A 147 31.52 -7.21 -20.33
N TYR A 148 30.53 -7.76 -19.63
CA TYR A 148 29.27 -7.12 -19.24
C TYR A 148 28.64 -7.91 -18.09
N ALA A 149 27.58 -7.40 -17.49
CA ALA A 149 26.81 -8.12 -16.47
C ALA A 149 25.31 -8.03 -16.75
N PHE A 150 24.56 -8.90 -16.11
CA PHE A 150 23.11 -8.77 -15.97
C PHE A 150 22.74 -8.57 -14.50
N VAL A 151 21.67 -7.84 -14.24
CA VAL A 151 21.01 -7.80 -12.93
C VAL A 151 19.63 -8.41 -13.07
N ILE A 152 19.44 -9.55 -12.40
CA ILE A 152 18.16 -10.26 -12.35
C ILE A 152 17.29 -9.57 -11.30
N ALA A 153 16.20 -8.95 -11.73
CA ALA A 153 15.33 -8.17 -10.86
C ALA A 153 14.64 -9.03 -9.79
N ASP A 154 14.41 -8.43 -8.62
CA ASP A 154 13.66 -9.07 -7.54
C ASP A 154 12.15 -9.08 -7.83
N ASP A 155 11.62 -8.08 -8.52
CA ASP A 155 10.24 -8.12 -9.05
C ASP A 155 10.19 -8.96 -10.33
N LYS A 156 9.73 -10.20 -10.22
CA LYS A 156 9.62 -11.15 -11.34
C LYS A 156 8.61 -10.74 -12.43
N ARG A 157 7.84 -9.65 -12.23
CA ARG A 157 7.04 -9.02 -13.30
C ARG A 157 7.94 -8.33 -14.34
N MET A 158 9.17 -7.98 -13.98
CA MET A 158 10.23 -7.63 -14.94
C MET A 158 10.81 -8.90 -15.57
N SER A 159 10.25 -9.29 -16.72
CA SER A 159 10.59 -10.54 -17.43
C SER A 159 11.88 -10.48 -18.28
N ARG A 160 12.63 -9.37 -18.23
CA ARG A 160 13.95 -9.21 -18.86
C ARG A 160 14.93 -8.69 -17.82
N ASP A 161 16.10 -9.33 -17.75
CA ASP A 161 17.21 -8.85 -16.91
C ASP A 161 17.73 -7.50 -17.41
N ILE A 162 18.30 -6.69 -16.51
CA ILE A 162 18.90 -5.39 -16.86
C ILE A 162 20.36 -5.63 -17.29
N PHE A 163 20.73 -5.16 -18.48
CA PHE A 163 22.11 -5.16 -18.96
C PHE A 163 22.91 -4.07 -18.26
N ILE A 164 24.08 -4.41 -17.74
CA ILE A 164 25.03 -3.47 -17.14
C ILE A 164 26.33 -3.51 -17.97
N PRO A 165 26.79 -2.39 -18.56
CA PRO A 165 28.08 -2.34 -19.24
C PRO A 165 29.24 -2.33 -18.22
N GLN A 166 30.41 -2.84 -18.61
CA GLN A 166 31.57 -3.05 -17.70
C GLN A 166 32.00 -1.80 -16.92
N HIS A 167 31.85 -0.60 -17.49
CA HIS A 167 32.22 0.66 -16.82
C HIS A 167 31.23 1.08 -15.72
N ALA A 168 30.03 0.50 -15.69
CA ALA A 168 28.94 0.84 -14.78
C ALA A 168 28.68 -0.23 -13.69
N PHE A 169 29.63 -1.14 -13.47
CA PHE A 169 29.55 -2.19 -12.44
C PHE A 169 29.65 -1.66 -10.99
N MET A 170 30.20 -0.47 -10.78
CA MET A 170 30.59 0.08 -9.47
C MET A 170 31.48 -0.86 -8.60
N GLY A 171 32.11 -1.86 -9.22
CA GLY A 171 32.90 -2.89 -8.52
C GLY A 171 32.10 -4.09 -8.00
N ALA A 172 30.81 -4.21 -8.37
CA ALA A 172 29.97 -5.34 -7.99
C ALA A 172 30.51 -6.68 -8.52
N VAL A 173 30.26 -7.76 -7.76
CA VAL A 173 30.62 -9.14 -8.11
C VAL A 173 29.40 -10.06 -8.08
N THR A 174 29.46 -11.16 -8.85
CA THR A 174 28.37 -12.12 -9.00
C THR A 174 27.86 -12.63 -7.65
N GLY A 175 26.54 -12.57 -7.44
CA GLY A 175 25.89 -12.98 -6.20
C GLY A 175 25.54 -11.83 -5.25
N GLN A 176 26.05 -10.61 -5.49
CA GLN A 176 25.67 -9.44 -4.72
C GLN A 176 24.27 -8.92 -5.07
N LYS A 177 23.56 -8.39 -4.07
CA LYS A 177 22.37 -7.55 -4.25
C LYS A 177 22.83 -6.13 -4.56
N VAL A 178 22.25 -5.53 -5.59
CA VAL A 178 22.59 -4.20 -6.09
C VAL A 178 21.35 -3.37 -6.38
N VAL A 179 21.48 -2.05 -6.25
CA VAL A 179 20.51 -1.09 -6.77
C VAL A 179 21.04 -0.56 -8.10
N VAL A 180 20.23 -0.70 -9.15
CA VAL A 180 20.53 -0.26 -10.51
C VAL A 180 19.63 0.92 -10.87
N LYS A 181 20.21 2.03 -11.31
CA LYS A 181 19.48 3.12 -11.97
C LYS A 181 19.31 2.78 -13.44
N ILE A 182 18.08 2.88 -13.96
CA ILE A 182 17.81 2.64 -15.38
C ILE A 182 18.34 3.83 -16.19
N VAL A 183 19.19 3.54 -17.17
CA VAL A 183 19.77 4.51 -18.12
C VAL A 183 19.02 4.45 -19.46
N SER A 184 18.63 3.25 -19.91
CA SER A 184 17.73 3.06 -21.04
C SER A 184 16.63 2.06 -20.72
N TYR A 185 15.39 2.43 -21.03
CA TYR A 185 14.22 1.54 -20.92
C TYR A 185 14.23 0.47 -22.03
N PRO A 186 13.59 -0.69 -21.82
CA PRO A 186 13.59 -1.76 -22.81
C PRO A 186 12.82 -1.34 -24.06
N GLU A 187 13.40 -1.52 -25.25
CA GLU A 187 12.76 -1.18 -26.53
C GLU A 187 12.78 -2.38 -27.49
N GLY A 188 11.59 -2.81 -27.94
CA GLY A 188 11.42 -3.91 -28.89
C GLY A 188 12.05 -5.22 -28.38
N ARG A 189 13.26 -5.54 -28.85
CA ARG A 189 14.05 -6.72 -28.43
C ARG A 189 15.19 -6.42 -27.46
N ALA A 190 15.52 -5.15 -27.21
CA ALA A 190 16.56 -4.78 -26.26
C ALA A 190 16.15 -5.10 -24.81
N ALA A 191 17.12 -5.41 -23.97
CA ALA A 191 16.97 -5.34 -22.52
C ALA A 191 16.87 -3.87 -22.06
N ALA A 192 16.53 -3.64 -20.80
CA ALA A 192 16.86 -2.36 -20.18
C ALA A 192 18.39 -2.27 -20.00
N GLU A 193 18.96 -1.08 -20.10
CA GLU A 193 20.35 -0.79 -19.73
C GLU A 193 20.38 0.06 -18.47
N GLY A 194 21.32 -0.23 -17.56
CA GLY A 194 21.41 0.48 -16.28
C GLY A 194 22.82 0.55 -15.71
N GLU A 195 22.97 1.39 -14.70
CA GLU A 195 24.20 1.59 -13.94
C GLU A 195 24.01 1.18 -12.47
N VAL A 196 24.97 0.48 -11.89
CA VAL A 196 24.95 0.15 -10.46
C VAL A 196 25.26 1.43 -9.68
N ILE A 197 24.35 1.81 -8.78
CA ILE A 197 24.48 3.00 -7.92
C ILE A 197 24.70 2.64 -6.44
N GLU A 198 24.37 1.41 -6.03
CA GLU A 198 24.54 0.92 -4.67
C GLU A 198 24.80 -0.60 -4.69
N ILE A 199 25.69 -1.08 -3.82
CA ILE A 199 25.93 -2.51 -3.58
C ILE A 199 25.52 -2.77 -2.14
N LEU A 200 24.50 -3.61 -1.93
CA LEU A 200 23.89 -3.83 -0.61
C LEU A 200 24.62 -4.90 0.22
N GLY A 201 25.29 -5.84 -0.46
CA GLY A 201 26.02 -6.97 0.15
C GLY A 201 25.89 -8.23 -0.70
N HIS A 202 26.37 -9.38 -0.23
CA HIS A 202 26.05 -10.66 -0.85
C HIS A 202 24.57 -11.00 -0.56
N LYS A 203 23.89 -11.66 -1.50
CA LYS A 203 22.46 -12.02 -1.33
C LYS A 203 22.15 -12.96 -0.14
N ASP A 204 23.20 -13.54 0.45
CA ASP A 204 23.16 -14.51 1.55
C ASP A 204 23.74 -13.93 2.86
N ASP A 205 24.12 -12.64 2.88
CA ASP A 205 24.58 -11.94 4.10
C ASP A 205 23.36 -11.48 4.94
N PRO A 206 23.42 -11.51 6.29
CA PRO A 206 22.31 -11.06 7.15
C PRO A 206 21.90 -9.60 6.92
N GLY A 207 20.60 -9.32 6.92
CA GLY A 207 20.03 -7.97 6.77
C GLY A 207 20.00 -7.43 5.34
N VAL A 208 20.77 -8.00 4.40
CA VAL A 208 20.74 -7.63 2.97
C VAL A 208 19.39 -7.99 2.32
N ASP A 209 18.70 -8.98 2.88
CA ASP A 209 17.35 -9.38 2.54
C ASP A 209 16.33 -8.25 2.79
N ILE A 210 16.37 -7.61 3.97
CA ILE A 210 15.50 -6.47 4.30
C ILE A 210 15.95 -5.20 3.56
N LEU A 211 17.25 -4.92 3.48
CA LEU A 211 17.77 -3.76 2.73
C LEU A 211 17.35 -3.80 1.25
N ALA A 212 17.26 -4.99 0.65
CA ALA A 212 16.73 -5.16 -0.70
C ALA A 212 15.25 -4.76 -0.80
N ILE A 213 14.42 -5.11 0.19
CA ILE A 213 13.00 -4.68 0.26
C ILE A 213 12.89 -3.16 0.43
N VAL A 214 13.66 -2.59 1.37
CA VAL A 214 13.73 -1.14 1.66
C VAL A 214 14.01 -0.33 0.38
N ARG A 215 15.03 -0.72 -0.38
CA ARG A 215 15.39 -0.05 -1.65
C ARG A 215 14.40 -0.34 -2.78
N LYS A 216 13.82 -1.54 -2.85
CA LYS A 216 12.79 -1.91 -3.84
C LYS A 216 11.54 -1.04 -3.72
N PHE A 217 11.16 -0.67 -2.50
CA PHE A 217 10.06 0.26 -2.21
C PHE A 217 10.48 1.73 -2.13
N GLN A 218 11.75 2.05 -2.41
CA GLN A 218 12.30 3.41 -2.35
C GLN A 218 12.01 4.10 -1.01
N LEU A 219 12.20 3.37 0.09
CA LEU A 219 12.04 3.89 1.45
C LEU A 219 13.34 4.59 1.90
N PRO A 220 13.30 5.91 2.23
CA PRO A 220 14.49 6.63 2.67
C PRO A 220 14.82 6.31 4.13
N GLU A 221 15.92 5.58 4.37
CA GLU A 221 16.41 5.34 5.74
C GLU A 221 17.05 6.60 6.33
N ALA A 222 18.06 7.15 5.63
CA ALA A 222 18.78 8.34 6.07
C ALA A 222 17.94 9.62 5.93
N PHE A 223 18.20 10.60 6.79
CA PHE A 223 17.71 11.98 6.68
C PHE A 223 18.82 12.86 6.10
N ASN A 224 18.46 13.87 5.30
CA ASN A 224 19.42 14.84 4.74
C ASN A 224 20.01 15.74 5.85
N GLU A 225 21.22 16.27 5.64
CA GLU A 225 21.93 17.09 6.64
C GLU A 225 21.13 18.31 7.10
N GLU A 226 20.37 18.96 6.21
CA GLU A 226 19.49 20.08 6.53
C GLU A 226 18.36 19.68 7.51
N VAL A 227 17.78 18.49 7.32
CA VAL A 227 16.71 17.95 8.17
C VAL A 227 17.23 17.57 9.55
N LEU A 228 18.45 17.02 9.61
CA LEU A 228 19.13 16.71 10.86
C LEU A 228 19.54 17.98 11.62
N ALA A 229 20.04 19.00 10.92
CA ALA A 229 20.40 20.28 11.52
C ALA A 229 19.17 21.01 12.11
N GLU A 230 18.01 20.94 11.44
CA GLU A 230 16.75 21.45 11.98
C GLU A 230 16.27 20.66 13.21
N ALA A 231 16.40 19.32 13.18
CA ALA A 231 16.03 18.46 14.31
C ALA A 231 16.88 18.69 15.57
N GLU A 232 18.20 18.87 15.42
CA GLU A 232 19.11 19.17 16.54
C GLU A 232 19.01 20.63 17.02
N ALA A 233 18.39 21.52 16.25
CA ALA A 233 18.08 22.88 16.70
C ALA A 233 16.83 22.95 17.61
N ALA A 234 16.00 21.90 17.66
CA ALA A 234 14.86 21.83 18.57
C ALA A 234 15.32 21.69 20.04
N PRO A 235 14.66 22.34 21.01
CA PRO A 235 15.12 22.32 22.41
C PRO A 235 15.04 20.92 23.04
N ASP A 236 15.92 20.62 24.00
CA ASP A 236 15.88 19.42 24.83
C ASP A 236 14.81 19.48 25.94
N ALA A 237 14.44 20.70 26.35
CA ALA A 237 13.48 20.98 27.41
C ALA A 237 12.69 22.27 27.12
N ILE A 238 11.42 22.27 27.52
CA ILE A 238 10.48 23.40 27.40
C ILE A 238 10.70 24.37 28.55
N SER A 239 10.57 25.68 28.31
CA SER A 239 10.69 26.73 29.33
C SER A 239 9.34 27.20 29.89
N GLU A 240 9.30 27.71 31.12
CA GLU A 240 8.06 28.27 31.71
C GLU A 240 7.65 29.56 30.98
N GLU A 241 8.63 30.37 30.54
CA GLU A 241 8.42 31.56 29.72
C GLU A 241 7.73 31.24 28.39
N GLU A 242 8.05 30.09 27.81
CA GLU A 242 7.45 29.56 26.57
C GLU A 242 6.04 28.99 26.79
N ILE A 243 5.81 28.26 27.89
CA ILE A 243 4.48 27.76 28.29
C ILE A 243 3.52 28.93 28.50
N VAL A 244 3.94 29.94 29.29
CA VAL A 244 3.16 31.14 29.59
C VAL A 244 3.02 32.02 28.36
N GLY A 245 4.07 32.19 27.56
CA GLY A 245 4.06 33.00 26.34
C GLY A 245 3.12 32.47 25.26
N GLN A 246 2.96 31.14 25.16
CA GLN A 246 1.97 30.49 24.29
C GLN A 246 0.56 30.38 24.90
N GLY A 247 0.35 30.79 26.16
CA GLY A 247 -0.94 30.69 26.84
C GLY A 247 -1.45 29.26 27.03
N ARG A 248 -0.55 28.27 27.08
CA ARG A 248 -0.92 26.85 27.14
C ARG A 248 -1.62 26.49 28.45
N ARG A 249 -2.65 25.63 28.37
CA ARG A 249 -3.30 25.09 29.57
C ARG A 249 -2.33 24.19 30.33
N ASP A 250 -2.07 24.50 31.60
CA ASP A 250 -1.25 23.66 32.47
C ASP A 250 -2.07 22.49 33.00
N LEU A 251 -1.66 21.26 32.65
CA LEU A 251 -2.25 20.01 33.11
C LEU A 251 -1.25 19.15 33.90
N ARG A 252 -0.07 19.70 34.27
CA ARG A 252 1.04 18.96 34.91
C ARG A 252 0.70 18.40 36.30
N SER A 253 -0.41 18.83 36.90
CA SER A 253 -0.95 18.30 38.15
C SER A 253 -1.96 17.16 37.98
N LYS A 254 -2.39 16.83 36.74
CA LYS A 254 -3.33 15.73 36.47
C LYS A 254 -2.63 14.37 36.44
N ARG A 255 -3.38 13.32 36.75
CA ARG A 255 -2.95 11.92 36.61
C ARG A 255 -3.08 11.45 35.16
N ILE A 256 -2.13 11.85 34.32
CA ILE A 256 -2.07 11.48 32.90
C ILE A 256 -1.02 10.38 32.70
N VAL A 257 -1.31 9.34 31.91
CA VAL A 257 -0.40 8.21 31.64
C VAL A 257 -0.33 7.90 30.14
N THR A 258 0.80 7.36 29.66
CA THR A 258 0.86 6.66 28.37
C THR A 258 0.68 5.16 28.60
N ILE A 259 0.14 4.42 27.62
CA ILE A 259 -0.02 2.95 27.71
C ILE A 259 0.33 2.35 26.34
N ASP A 260 1.52 1.78 26.24
CA ASP A 260 2.15 1.46 24.95
C ASP A 260 2.61 -0.01 24.84
N GLY A 261 3.15 -0.39 23.69
CA GLY A 261 3.96 -1.62 23.58
C GLY A 261 5.30 -1.45 24.29
N GLU A 262 5.84 -2.54 24.85
CA GLU A 262 7.13 -2.55 25.57
C GLU A 262 8.26 -1.88 24.77
N ASP A 263 8.31 -2.16 23.46
CA ASP A 263 9.33 -1.75 22.51
C ASP A 263 9.21 -0.27 22.04
N ALA A 264 8.06 0.38 22.27
CA ALA A 264 7.72 1.71 21.72
C ALA A 264 8.49 2.88 22.34
N LYS A 265 8.86 3.88 21.54
CA LYS A 265 9.70 5.04 21.97
C LYS A 265 9.13 6.39 21.51
N ASP A 266 8.42 6.33 20.39
CA ASP A 266 7.53 7.28 19.76
C ASP A 266 6.15 7.29 20.45
N LEU A 267 6.09 7.77 21.70
CA LEU A 267 4.86 7.83 22.50
C LEU A 267 4.02 9.02 22.03
N ASP A 268 3.08 8.78 21.13
CA ASP A 268 2.19 9.79 20.52
C ASP A 268 1.12 10.33 21.50
N ASP A 269 0.55 9.47 22.35
CA ASP A 269 -0.66 9.77 23.13
C ASP A 269 -0.54 9.48 24.63
N ALA A 270 -1.33 10.23 25.41
CA ALA A 270 -1.48 10.07 26.85
C ALA A 270 -2.92 10.39 27.29
N VAL A 271 -3.42 9.70 28.31
CA VAL A 271 -4.84 9.74 28.70
C VAL A 271 -5.06 9.90 30.20
N ASN A 272 -6.21 10.46 30.56
CA ASN A 272 -6.78 10.44 31.91
C ASN A 272 -8.32 10.33 31.88
N VAL A 273 -8.92 9.79 32.94
CA VAL A 273 -10.38 9.72 33.11
C VAL A 273 -10.79 10.24 34.48
N GLU A 274 -11.67 11.23 34.51
CA GLU A 274 -12.14 11.95 35.69
C GLU A 274 -13.67 11.85 35.81
N VAL A 275 -14.21 11.62 37.01
CA VAL A 275 -15.66 11.75 37.27
C VAL A 275 -15.92 13.15 37.81
N LEU A 276 -16.89 13.84 37.24
CA LEU A 276 -17.21 15.24 37.52
C LEU A 276 -18.29 15.36 38.61
N GLU A 277 -18.41 16.56 39.20
CA GLU A 277 -19.38 16.85 40.28
C GLU A 277 -20.86 16.64 39.86
N ASN A 278 -21.15 16.69 38.56
CA ASN A 278 -22.47 16.44 37.98
C ASN A 278 -22.75 14.95 37.70
N GLY A 279 -21.77 14.05 37.93
CA GLY A 279 -21.86 12.62 37.62
C GLY A 279 -21.42 12.23 36.20
N ASN A 280 -21.15 13.20 35.32
CA ASN A 280 -20.60 12.93 33.99
C ASN A 280 -19.14 12.45 34.08
N VAL A 281 -18.68 11.77 33.03
CA VAL A 281 -17.29 11.28 32.92
C VAL A 281 -16.53 12.13 31.91
N ARG A 282 -15.38 12.68 32.31
CA ARG A 282 -14.45 13.38 31.42
C ARG A 282 -13.31 12.45 31.01
N LEU A 283 -13.10 12.32 29.71
CA LEU A 283 -11.91 11.71 29.11
C LEU A 283 -11.00 12.83 28.60
N GLY A 284 -9.75 12.86 29.03
CA GLY A 284 -8.70 13.64 28.40
C GLY A 284 -7.86 12.76 27.49
N VAL A 285 -7.67 13.20 26.25
CA VAL A 285 -6.73 12.64 25.28
C VAL A 285 -5.73 13.73 24.91
N HIS A 286 -4.46 13.49 25.20
CA HIS A 286 -3.38 14.46 25.07
C HIS A 286 -2.34 13.93 24.07
N ILE A 287 -2.26 14.55 22.90
CA ILE A 287 -1.42 14.08 21.79
C ILE A 287 -0.18 14.96 21.65
N ALA A 288 0.97 14.35 21.37
CA ALA A 288 2.25 15.02 21.12
C ALA A 288 2.10 16.19 20.14
N ASP A 289 2.49 17.40 20.55
CA ASP A 289 2.34 18.62 19.73
C ASP A 289 3.47 18.76 18.70
N VAL A 290 3.55 17.81 17.77
CA VAL A 290 4.55 17.78 16.70
C VAL A 290 4.44 19.01 15.79
N SER A 291 3.23 19.58 15.66
CA SER A 291 2.98 20.80 14.88
C SER A 291 3.77 22.03 15.36
N TYR A 292 4.18 22.04 16.63
CA TYR A 292 5.00 23.09 17.20
C TYR A 292 6.46 23.00 16.76
N TYR A 293 7.00 21.78 16.65
CA TYR A 293 8.40 21.52 16.31
C TYR A 293 8.64 21.37 14.79
N VAL A 294 7.59 21.09 14.01
CA VAL A 294 7.66 20.89 12.56
C VAL A 294 6.73 21.89 11.86
N GLY A 295 7.23 23.11 11.65
CA GLY A 295 6.52 24.20 10.99
C GLY A 295 6.30 23.96 9.49
N GLU A 296 5.30 24.62 8.87
CA GLU A 296 5.00 24.44 7.45
C GLU A 296 6.13 24.98 6.54
N GLY A 297 6.53 24.18 5.54
CA GLY A 297 7.52 24.53 4.54
C GLY A 297 8.99 24.43 4.98
N THR A 298 9.27 23.86 6.15
CA THR A 298 10.66 23.61 6.60
C THR A 298 11.24 22.31 6.03
N ALA A 299 12.51 22.02 6.29
CA ALA A 299 13.15 20.79 5.79
C ALA A 299 12.56 19.55 6.49
N LEU A 300 12.29 19.64 7.79
CA LEU A 300 11.53 18.62 8.53
C LEU A 300 10.14 18.38 7.93
N ASP A 301 9.41 19.43 7.54
CA ASP A 301 8.08 19.31 6.97
C ASP A 301 8.08 18.65 5.58
N ILE A 302 8.95 19.12 4.70
CA ILE A 302 9.09 18.58 3.34
C ILE A 302 9.47 17.10 3.40
N GLU A 303 10.35 16.71 4.33
CA GLU A 303 10.73 15.30 4.50
C GLU A 303 9.63 14.45 5.16
N ALA A 304 8.91 15.00 6.14
CA ALA A 304 7.75 14.34 6.75
C ALA A 304 6.63 14.10 5.71
N TYR A 305 6.37 15.08 4.83
CA TYR A 305 5.50 14.92 3.68
C TYR A 305 6.02 13.80 2.77
N ASN A 306 7.26 13.88 2.30
CA ASN A 306 7.85 12.88 1.39
C ASN A 306 7.74 11.44 1.92
N ARG A 307 7.91 11.25 3.23
CA ARG A 307 7.75 9.95 3.90
C ARG A 307 6.29 9.54 4.07
N GLY A 308 5.41 10.48 4.44
CA GLY A 308 3.96 10.31 4.66
C GLY A 308 3.59 9.56 5.95
N CYS A 309 4.35 8.52 6.30
CA CYS A 309 4.25 7.80 7.57
C CYS A 309 5.58 7.12 7.93
N SER A 310 5.69 6.68 9.19
CA SER A 310 6.72 5.70 9.59
C SER A 310 6.38 4.32 8.99
N VAL A 311 7.40 3.46 8.82
CA VAL A 311 7.26 2.07 8.33
C VAL A 311 7.88 1.12 9.36
N TYR A 312 7.12 0.10 9.79
CA TYR A 312 7.47 -0.80 10.90
C TYR A 312 7.84 -2.18 10.36
N LEU A 313 9.07 -2.31 9.85
CA LEU A 313 9.62 -3.56 9.33
C LEU A 313 10.00 -4.51 10.48
N THR A 314 10.14 -5.81 10.18
CA THR A 314 10.34 -6.87 11.19
C THR A 314 11.62 -6.73 12.04
N ASP A 315 12.66 -6.04 11.56
CA ASP A 315 13.90 -5.78 12.31
C ASP A 315 14.10 -4.31 12.71
N ARG A 316 13.37 -3.36 12.10
CA ARG A 316 13.63 -1.92 12.23
C ARG A 316 12.40 -1.07 11.93
N VAL A 317 12.38 0.15 12.49
CA VAL A 317 11.45 1.20 12.08
C VAL A 317 12.18 2.19 11.18
N ILE A 318 11.59 2.55 10.04
CA ILE A 318 11.99 3.73 9.25
C ILE A 318 11.05 4.86 9.66
N PRO A 319 11.50 5.83 10.48
CA PRO A 319 10.61 6.82 11.06
C PRO A 319 10.28 7.95 10.07
N MET A 320 9.10 8.55 10.23
CA MET A 320 8.70 9.77 9.51
C MET A 320 9.54 11.00 9.91
N LEU A 321 9.99 11.05 11.16
CA LEU A 321 10.73 12.17 11.75
C LEU A 321 12.06 11.70 12.37
N PRO A 322 13.11 12.54 12.43
CA PRO A 322 14.37 12.18 13.09
C PRO A 322 14.16 11.81 14.57
N HIS A 323 14.92 10.83 15.06
CA HIS A 323 14.78 10.32 16.44
C HIS A 323 14.93 11.38 17.54
N ARG A 324 15.70 12.44 17.26
CA ARG A 324 15.83 13.64 18.12
C ARG A 324 14.50 14.32 18.44
N LEU A 325 13.53 14.20 17.54
CA LEU A 325 12.13 14.60 17.74
C LEU A 325 11.28 13.40 18.15
N SER A 326 11.26 12.34 17.34
CA SER A 326 10.29 11.24 17.47
C SER A 326 10.35 10.53 18.82
N ASN A 327 11.57 10.34 19.36
CA ASN A 327 11.79 9.66 20.64
C ASN A 327 12.16 10.66 21.76
N GLY A 328 12.46 11.91 21.39
CA GLY A 328 12.99 12.96 22.27
C GLY A 328 11.92 13.93 22.74
N ILE A 329 11.85 15.11 22.12
CA ILE A 329 11.03 16.23 22.59
C ILE A 329 9.53 16.10 22.24
N CYS A 330 9.18 15.37 21.17
CA CYS A 330 7.78 15.11 20.81
C CYS A 330 7.17 13.98 21.65
N SER A 331 7.91 12.86 21.80
CA SER A 331 7.45 11.70 22.59
C SER A 331 7.10 12.09 24.03
N LEU A 332 5.94 11.61 24.50
CA LEU A 332 5.34 11.89 25.82
C LEU A 332 6.02 11.15 26.98
N ASN A 333 7.35 11.13 26.94
CA ASN A 333 8.27 10.50 27.89
C ASN A 333 7.88 10.71 29.37
N PRO A 334 8.08 9.69 30.23
CA PRO A 334 7.59 9.69 31.61
C PRO A 334 8.19 10.81 32.46
N LYS A 335 7.35 11.50 33.24
CA LYS A 335 7.73 12.43 34.34
C LYS A 335 8.51 13.68 33.91
N VAL A 336 8.61 13.94 32.60
CA VAL A 336 9.11 15.20 32.02
C VAL A 336 7.97 16.02 31.45
N ASP A 337 8.17 17.33 31.36
CA ASP A 337 7.16 18.27 30.85
C ASP A 337 7.12 18.17 29.32
N ARG A 338 5.91 18.13 28.74
CA ARG A 338 5.69 17.92 27.30
C ARG A 338 4.53 18.75 26.77
N LEU A 339 4.71 19.29 25.56
CA LEU A 339 3.70 20.06 24.85
C LEU A 339 2.71 19.12 24.14
N THR A 340 1.41 19.37 24.31
CA THR A 340 0.36 18.57 23.67
C THR A 340 -0.71 19.40 23.00
N MET A 341 -1.31 18.83 21.95
CA MET A 341 -2.64 19.18 21.47
C MET A 341 -3.63 18.25 22.18
N SER A 342 -4.54 18.82 22.96
CA SER A 342 -5.44 18.08 23.84
C SER A 342 -6.89 18.15 23.37
N CYS A 343 -7.62 17.06 23.57
CA CYS A 343 -9.07 16.97 23.44
C CYS A 343 -9.64 16.45 24.77
N GLU A 344 -10.35 17.30 25.53
CA GLU A 344 -11.13 16.87 26.69
C GLU A 344 -12.61 16.71 26.28
N MET A 345 -13.20 15.55 26.55
CA MET A 345 -14.57 15.18 26.18
C MET A 345 -15.38 14.84 27.43
N GLU A 346 -16.55 15.45 27.60
CA GLU A 346 -17.47 15.16 28.70
C GLU A 346 -18.66 14.31 28.21
N PHE A 347 -18.80 13.13 28.81
CA PHE A 347 -19.81 12.12 28.48
C PHE A 347 -20.92 12.06 29.53
N ASP A 348 -22.17 12.07 29.07
CA ASP A 348 -23.34 11.79 29.92
C ASP A 348 -23.48 10.28 30.23
N GLU A 349 -24.49 9.92 31.03
CA GLU A 349 -24.82 8.51 31.35
C GLU A 349 -25.00 7.63 30.09
N ASN A 350 -25.49 8.23 28.99
CA ASN A 350 -25.73 7.60 27.69
C ASN A 350 -24.49 7.57 26.77
N LEU A 351 -23.34 8.05 27.26
CA LEU A 351 -22.07 8.18 26.53
C LEU A 351 -22.16 9.12 25.32
N LYS A 352 -23.07 10.10 25.36
CA LYS A 352 -23.07 11.20 24.41
C LYS A 352 -22.06 12.23 24.89
N VAL A 353 -21.19 12.69 24.00
CA VAL A 353 -20.43 13.93 24.21
C VAL A 353 -21.44 15.07 24.37
N VAL A 354 -21.46 15.69 25.55
CA VAL A 354 -22.34 16.82 25.89
C VAL A 354 -21.56 18.15 25.93
N ASN A 355 -20.26 18.09 26.13
CA ASN A 355 -19.31 19.19 25.97
C ASN A 355 -17.95 18.63 25.54
N HIS A 356 -17.17 19.39 24.78
CA HIS A 356 -15.78 19.06 24.47
C HIS A 356 -14.95 20.32 24.24
N GLU A 357 -13.66 20.24 24.54
CA GLU A 357 -12.69 21.32 24.33
C GLU A 357 -11.44 20.78 23.65
N ILE A 358 -10.98 21.47 22.60
CA ILE A 358 -9.73 21.19 21.88
C ILE A 358 -8.79 22.38 22.14
N PHE A 359 -7.59 22.14 22.64
CA PHE A 359 -6.67 23.21 23.07
C PHE A 359 -5.20 22.76 23.15
N THR A 360 -4.28 23.72 23.05
CA THR A 360 -2.85 23.50 23.32
C THR A 360 -2.55 23.54 24.82
N SER A 361 -1.76 22.58 25.30
CA SER A 361 -1.42 22.40 26.72
C SER A 361 0.02 22.01 26.95
N VAL A 362 0.39 21.94 28.24
CA VAL A 362 1.56 21.24 28.75
C VAL A 362 1.11 20.16 29.74
N ILE A 363 1.63 18.94 29.60
CA ILE A 363 1.41 17.81 30.51
C ILE A 363 2.71 17.39 31.19
N LYS A 364 2.60 16.59 32.24
CA LYS A 364 3.70 15.84 32.86
C LYS A 364 3.19 14.45 33.22
N THR A 365 3.58 13.44 32.45
CA THR A 365 3.03 12.08 32.59
C THR A 365 3.44 11.44 33.92
N SER A 366 2.48 10.81 34.60
CA SER A 366 2.65 10.17 35.91
C SER A 366 3.49 8.89 35.80
N GLU A 367 3.24 8.07 34.78
CA GLU A 367 4.07 6.92 34.36
C GLU A 367 3.92 6.67 32.85
N ARG A 368 4.91 5.97 32.27
CA ARG A 368 4.77 5.21 31.02
C ARG A 368 4.38 3.78 31.42
N MET A 369 3.18 3.36 31.08
CA MET A 369 2.73 1.98 31.27
C MET A 369 2.97 1.16 30.01
N THR A 370 2.73 -0.16 30.10
CA THR A 370 2.62 -1.00 28.90
C THR A 370 1.33 -1.79 28.91
N TYR A 371 0.85 -2.20 27.74
CA TYR A 371 -0.38 -2.99 27.60
C TYR A 371 -0.35 -4.27 28.47
N THR A 372 0.79 -4.99 28.48
CA THR A 372 0.99 -6.18 29.31
C THR A 372 0.81 -5.89 30.81
N ASN A 373 1.34 -4.76 31.30
CA ASN A 373 1.23 -4.38 32.71
C ASN A 373 -0.21 -3.96 33.07
N VAL A 374 -0.88 -3.20 32.22
CA VAL A 374 -2.27 -2.75 32.46
C VAL A 374 -3.25 -3.92 32.38
N ARG A 375 -3.11 -4.83 31.40
CA ARG A 375 -3.85 -6.11 31.36
C ARG A 375 -3.71 -6.84 32.71
N LYS A 376 -2.48 -7.13 33.13
CA LYS A 376 -2.21 -7.91 34.35
C LYS A 376 -2.76 -7.25 35.62
N LEU A 377 -2.73 -5.92 35.70
CA LEU A 377 -3.32 -5.16 36.81
C LEU A 377 -4.86 -5.28 36.85
N LEU A 378 -5.52 -5.21 35.69
CA LEU A 378 -6.98 -5.32 35.59
C LEU A 378 -7.48 -6.77 35.81
N THR A 379 -6.80 -7.78 35.26
CA THR A 379 -7.19 -9.19 35.40
C THR A 379 -6.79 -9.83 36.73
N GLY A 380 -5.93 -9.18 37.52
CA GLY A 380 -5.36 -9.74 38.76
C GLY A 380 -4.22 -10.75 38.54
N GLU A 381 -3.69 -10.83 37.30
CA GLU A 381 -2.49 -11.62 36.96
C GLU A 381 -1.17 -10.92 37.39
N ALA A 382 -1.23 -9.67 37.87
CA ALA A 382 -0.05 -8.90 38.27
C ALA A 382 0.62 -9.43 39.55
N GLU A 383 1.96 -9.44 39.55
CA GLU A 383 2.76 -9.79 40.71
C GLU A 383 2.59 -8.77 41.85
N PRO A 384 2.67 -9.16 43.13
CA PRO A 384 2.38 -8.25 44.25
C PRO A 384 3.18 -6.95 44.27
N GLU A 385 4.44 -6.97 43.85
CA GLU A 385 5.29 -5.77 43.73
C GLU A 385 4.77 -4.79 42.65
N VAL A 386 4.25 -5.33 41.54
CA VAL A 386 3.65 -4.54 40.45
C VAL A 386 2.32 -3.91 40.92
N VAL A 387 1.52 -4.67 41.67
CA VAL A 387 0.27 -4.17 42.28
C VAL A 387 0.57 -3.07 43.31
N GLU A 388 1.53 -3.27 44.21
CA GLU A 388 1.91 -2.26 45.22
C GLU A 388 2.45 -0.98 44.56
N ARG A 389 3.34 -1.11 43.56
CA ARG A 389 3.92 0.02 42.83
C ARG A 389 2.87 0.89 42.12
N TYR A 390 1.84 0.27 41.52
CA TYR A 390 0.82 0.98 40.73
C TYR A 390 -0.52 1.13 41.46
N ALA A 391 -0.61 0.77 42.75
CA ALA A 391 -1.84 0.83 43.55
C ALA A 391 -2.56 2.19 43.49
N TYR A 392 -1.80 3.29 43.39
CA TYR A 392 -2.34 4.64 43.31
C TYR A 392 -3.07 4.94 42.00
N LEU A 393 -2.78 4.22 40.90
CA LEU A 393 -3.43 4.33 39.59
C LEU A 393 -4.56 3.30 39.38
N MET A 394 -4.71 2.32 40.29
CA MET A 394 -5.59 1.17 40.07
C MET A 394 -7.07 1.56 39.87
N GLU A 395 -7.55 2.56 40.62
CA GLU A 395 -8.91 3.09 40.46
C GLU A 395 -9.07 3.92 39.18
N ASP A 396 -7.99 4.48 38.64
CA ASP A 396 -8.02 5.24 37.41
C ASP A 396 -8.07 4.28 36.20
N PHE A 397 -7.30 3.19 36.21
CA PHE A 397 -7.40 2.13 35.19
C PHE A 397 -8.78 1.44 35.16
N LYS A 398 -9.41 1.18 36.32
CA LYS A 398 -10.78 0.62 36.37
C LYS A 398 -11.81 1.53 35.72
N ARG A 399 -11.73 2.86 35.95
CA ARG A 399 -12.60 3.83 35.28
C ARG A 399 -12.36 3.88 33.78
N MET A 400 -11.10 3.75 33.36
CA MET A 400 -10.75 3.67 31.94
C MET A 400 -11.34 2.40 31.29
N GLU A 401 -11.21 1.24 31.93
CA GLU A 401 -11.81 -0.02 31.48
C GLU A 401 -13.35 0.08 31.37
N GLU A 402 -14.02 0.61 32.40
CA GLU A 402 -15.47 0.79 32.39
C GLU A 402 -15.92 1.72 31.25
N LEU A 403 -15.25 2.87 31.09
CA LEU A 403 -15.56 3.84 30.04
C LEU A 403 -15.34 3.23 28.65
N ALA A 404 -14.22 2.54 28.42
CA ALA A 404 -13.94 1.91 27.13
C ALA A 404 -14.91 0.76 26.80
N ALA A 405 -15.21 -0.12 27.76
CA ALA A 405 -16.21 -1.19 27.56
C ALA A 405 -17.60 -0.62 27.24
N ARG A 406 -17.97 0.51 27.88
CA ARG A 406 -19.18 1.27 27.59
C ARG A 406 -19.15 1.92 26.19
N LEU A 407 -18.05 2.57 25.80
CA LEU A 407 -17.86 3.17 24.47
C LEU A 407 -17.91 2.10 23.36
N ARG A 408 -17.19 0.98 23.50
CA ARG A 408 -17.25 -0.16 22.56
C ARG A 408 -18.67 -0.69 22.42
N SER A 409 -19.38 -0.85 23.54
CA SER A 409 -20.79 -1.27 23.54
C SER A 409 -21.70 -0.31 22.78
N ARG A 410 -21.38 0.99 22.72
CA ARG A 410 -22.08 1.99 21.89
C ARG A 410 -21.64 1.92 20.42
N ARG A 411 -20.33 1.78 20.14
CA ARG A 411 -19.75 1.62 18.79
C ARG A 411 -20.34 0.39 18.05
N MET A 412 -20.45 -0.76 18.74
CA MET A 412 -21.01 -1.99 18.17
C MET A 412 -22.54 -1.94 18.01
N LYS A 413 -23.26 -1.22 18.88
CA LYS A 413 -24.71 -0.94 18.70
C LYS A 413 -24.99 0.00 17.54
N ARG A 414 -24.12 1.00 17.30
CA ARG A 414 -24.14 1.87 16.10
C ARG A 414 -23.91 1.06 14.82
N GLY A 415 -23.14 -0.03 14.93
CA GLY A 415 -22.98 -1.03 13.88
C GLY A 415 -21.59 -1.12 13.28
N ALA A 416 -20.56 -0.64 13.98
CA ALA A 416 -19.18 -0.85 13.58
C ALA A 416 -18.88 -2.35 13.35
N ILE A 417 -17.92 -2.62 12.47
CA ILE A 417 -17.49 -3.97 12.09
C ILE A 417 -16.15 -4.24 12.79
N ASP A 418 -16.14 -5.19 13.72
CA ASP A 418 -14.97 -5.53 14.55
C ASP A 418 -14.32 -6.79 13.99
N PHE A 419 -13.35 -6.61 13.09
CA PHE A 419 -12.59 -7.70 12.48
C PHE A 419 -11.49 -8.19 13.43
N ASP A 420 -11.80 -9.25 14.17
CA ASP A 420 -10.92 -9.87 15.16
C ASP A 420 -9.95 -10.87 14.48
N PHE A 421 -8.99 -10.35 13.71
CA PHE A 421 -7.98 -11.17 13.02
C PHE A 421 -6.72 -11.39 13.88
N GLU A 422 -6.23 -12.63 13.92
CA GLU A 422 -4.97 -12.99 14.57
C GLU A 422 -3.77 -12.47 13.75
N GLU A 423 -3.17 -11.36 14.18
CA GLU A 423 -1.90 -10.85 13.63
C GLU A 423 -0.70 -11.67 14.12
N SER A 424 0.43 -11.59 13.40
CA SER A 424 1.68 -12.28 13.77
C SER A 424 2.71 -11.30 14.36
N LYS A 425 3.33 -11.64 15.50
CA LYS A 425 4.58 -11.03 15.97
C LYS A 425 5.71 -12.03 15.70
N ILE A 426 6.51 -11.75 14.68
CA ILE A 426 7.76 -12.47 14.41
C ILE A 426 8.79 -11.99 15.43
N ILE A 427 9.43 -12.94 16.12
CA ILE A 427 10.51 -12.69 17.07
C ILE A 427 11.83 -12.96 16.35
N VAL A 428 12.76 -12.00 16.39
CA VAL A 428 14.08 -12.10 15.77
C VAL A 428 15.21 -12.03 16.80
N ASP A 429 16.34 -12.66 16.49
CA ASP A 429 17.59 -12.51 17.23
C ASP A 429 18.37 -11.25 16.82
N PRO A 430 19.48 -10.88 17.51
CA PRO A 430 20.26 -9.69 17.17
C PRO A 430 20.92 -9.70 15.78
N ASP A 431 21.01 -10.86 15.11
CA ASP A 431 21.50 -10.99 13.73
C ASP A 431 20.34 -10.89 12.71
N GLY A 432 19.10 -10.64 13.17
CA GLY A 432 17.92 -10.48 12.32
C GLY A 432 17.35 -11.79 11.78
N LYS A 433 17.73 -12.95 12.34
CA LYS A 433 17.11 -14.25 12.01
C LYS A 433 15.83 -14.43 12.85
N PRO A 434 14.71 -14.89 12.26
CA PRO A 434 13.53 -15.24 13.03
C PRO A 434 13.79 -16.47 13.91
N THR A 435 13.47 -16.37 15.19
CA THR A 435 13.56 -17.44 16.19
C THR A 435 12.20 -18.05 16.50
N ASP A 436 11.12 -17.28 16.39
CA ASP A 436 9.75 -17.72 16.66
C ASP A 436 8.73 -16.83 15.93
N ILE A 437 7.49 -17.31 15.81
CA ILE A 437 6.36 -16.57 15.25
C ILE A 437 5.15 -16.82 16.15
N VAL A 438 4.74 -15.80 16.91
CA VAL A 438 3.64 -15.90 17.87
C VAL A 438 2.42 -15.11 17.41
N LYS A 439 1.22 -15.53 17.81
CA LYS A 439 0.01 -14.74 17.63
C LYS A 439 0.06 -13.48 18.49
N ARG A 440 -0.43 -12.36 17.98
CA ARG A 440 -0.59 -11.11 18.71
C ARG A 440 -2.01 -11.02 19.29
N GLU A 441 -2.15 -11.24 20.60
CA GLU A 441 -3.42 -11.02 21.30
C GLU A 441 -3.74 -9.53 21.43
N ARG A 442 -4.98 -9.13 21.12
CA ARG A 442 -5.52 -7.77 21.37
C ARG A 442 -6.18 -7.76 22.76
N SER A 443 -5.46 -7.30 23.78
CA SER A 443 -5.94 -7.37 25.17
C SER A 443 -6.85 -6.20 25.55
N VAL A 444 -7.41 -6.24 26.77
CA VAL A 444 -8.24 -5.17 27.33
C VAL A 444 -7.52 -3.81 27.32
N ALA A 445 -6.19 -3.77 27.47
CA ALA A 445 -5.43 -2.53 27.50
C ALA A 445 -5.32 -1.86 26.12
N GLU A 446 -5.08 -2.63 25.05
CA GLU A 446 -5.10 -2.14 23.67
C GLU A 446 -6.49 -1.64 23.28
N MET A 447 -7.54 -2.42 23.59
CA MET A 447 -8.93 -2.05 23.29
C MET A 447 -9.39 -0.82 24.07
N MET A 448 -8.84 -0.59 25.26
CA MET A 448 -9.12 0.59 26.08
C MET A 448 -8.55 1.88 25.46
N ILE A 449 -7.30 1.86 25.01
CA ILE A 449 -6.70 2.98 24.28
C ILE A 449 -7.38 3.18 22.92
N GLU A 450 -7.72 2.11 22.20
CA GLU A 450 -8.42 2.18 20.91
C GLU A 450 -9.72 3.00 21.01
N GLU A 451 -10.60 2.70 21.97
CA GLU A 451 -11.88 3.44 22.14
C GLU A 451 -11.66 4.93 22.49
N PHE A 452 -10.61 5.26 23.24
CA PHE A 452 -10.30 6.66 23.58
C PHE A 452 -9.76 7.44 22.38
N MET A 453 -8.87 6.81 21.60
CA MET A 453 -8.36 7.41 20.37
C MET A 453 -9.47 7.56 19.33
N LEU A 454 -10.38 6.58 19.22
CA LEU A 454 -11.57 6.68 18.36
C LEU A 454 -12.50 7.82 18.78
N ALA A 455 -12.77 7.97 20.09
CA ALA A 455 -13.60 9.07 20.60
C ALA A 455 -13.01 10.45 20.28
N ALA A 456 -11.69 10.63 20.46
CA ALA A 456 -11.00 11.86 20.08
C ALA A 456 -11.03 12.10 18.56
N ASN A 457 -10.74 11.07 17.76
CA ASN A 457 -10.75 11.12 16.30
C ASN A 457 -12.13 11.50 15.71
N GLU A 458 -13.22 10.94 16.25
CA GLU A 458 -14.60 11.31 15.86
C GLU A 458 -14.94 12.75 16.28
N THR A 459 -14.63 13.13 17.52
CA THR A 459 -14.95 14.46 18.08
C THR A 459 -14.21 15.59 17.36
N VAL A 460 -12.92 15.40 17.06
CA VAL A 460 -12.11 16.37 16.31
C VAL A 460 -12.62 16.50 14.87
N ALA A 461 -12.93 15.39 14.20
CA ALA A 461 -13.46 15.40 12.84
C ALA A 461 -14.82 16.12 12.74
N GLU A 462 -15.75 15.84 13.67
CA GLU A 462 -17.04 16.51 13.73
C GLU A 462 -16.88 18.02 13.95
N HIS A 463 -16.05 18.43 14.93
CA HIS A 463 -15.87 19.82 15.28
C HIS A 463 -15.34 20.67 14.10
N PHE A 464 -14.30 20.19 13.41
CA PHE A 464 -13.71 20.93 12.29
C PHE A 464 -14.56 20.88 11.02
N GLN A 465 -15.34 19.82 10.80
CA GLN A 465 -16.36 19.75 9.74
C GLN A 465 -17.45 20.81 9.94
N TRP A 466 -17.99 20.97 11.16
CA TRP A 466 -19.02 21.99 11.43
C TRP A 466 -18.49 23.42 11.30
N MET A 467 -17.22 23.66 11.63
CA MET A 467 -16.55 24.94 11.38
C MET A 467 -16.21 25.19 9.89
N LYS A 468 -16.36 24.19 9.02
CA LYS A 468 -15.98 24.23 7.59
C LYS A 468 -14.49 24.53 7.35
N VAL A 469 -13.70 24.04 8.30
CA VAL A 469 -12.27 23.71 8.27
C VAL A 469 -11.74 23.02 7.00
N PRO A 470 -10.80 23.49 6.15
CA PRO A 470 -10.14 22.56 5.23
C PRO A 470 -9.35 21.53 6.05
N PHE A 471 -9.68 20.26 5.91
CA PHE A 471 -9.27 19.20 6.83
C PHE A 471 -8.97 17.90 6.08
N LEU A 472 -8.41 16.91 6.79
CA LEU A 472 -8.22 15.57 6.26
C LEU A 472 -9.11 14.58 7.02
N TYR A 473 -9.85 13.79 6.28
CA TYR A 473 -10.73 12.74 6.78
C TYR A 473 -10.16 11.37 6.44
N ARG A 474 -10.32 10.41 7.35
CA ARG A 474 -10.02 9.01 7.12
C ARG A 474 -11.32 8.35 6.69
N VAL A 475 -11.50 8.18 5.38
CA VAL A 475 -12.75 7.70 4.79
C VAL A 475 -12.71 6.20 4.51
N HIS A 476 -13.85 5.55 4.70
CA HIS A 476 -14.13 4.20 4.23
C HIS A 476 -15.55 4.22 3.66
N GLU A 477 -15.64 4.39 2.34
CA GLU A 477 -16.88 4.43 1.58
C GLU A 477 -17.64 3.08 1.65
N ASP A 478 -18.93 3.07 1.29
CA ASP A 478 -19.71 1.83 1.15
C ASP A 478 -19.01 0.75 0.28
N PRO A 479 -19.10 -0.55 0.61
CA PRO A 479 -18.51 -1.64 -0.14
C PRO A 479 -18.94 -1.69 -1.61
N ASP A 480 -18.15 -2.37 -2.43
CA ASP A 480 -18.53 -2.60 -3.82
C ASP A 480 -19.77 -3.51 -3.91
N SER A 481 -20.79 -3.08 -4.64
CA SER A 481 -22.09 -3.76 -4.63
C SER A 481 -22.06 -5.13 -5.34
N GLU A 482 -21.18 -5.35 -6.31
CA GLU A 482 -21.05 -6.66 -6.96
C GLU A 482 -20.29 -7.64 -6.05
N LYS A 483 -19.18 -7.21 -5.46
CA LYS A 483 -18.45 -8.02 -4.46
C LYS A 483 -19.33 -8.38 -3.26
N LEU A 484 -20.15 -7.44 -2.80
CA LEU A 484 -21.06 -7.64 -1.66
C LEU A 484 -22.21 -8.60 -1.99
N MET A 485 -22.75 -8.56 -3.23
CA MET A 485 -23.70 -9.57 -3.71
C MET A 485 -23.08 -10.96 -3.83
N ASN A 486 -21.86 -11.05 -4.40
CA ASN A 486 -21.12 -12.31 -4.50
C ASN A 486 -20.82 -12.89 -3.10
N PHE A 487 -20.51 -12.03 -2.11
CA PHE A 487 -20.37 -12.44 -0.71
C PHE A 487 -21.69 -12.96 -0.13
N MET A 488 -22.82 -12.27 -0.34
CA MET A 488 -24.14 -12.76 0.10
C MET A 488 -24.51 -14.12 -0.52
N GLU A 489 -24.27 -14.33 -1.83
CA GLU A 489 -24.48 -15.64 -2.47
C GLU A 489 -23.58 -16.71 -1.84
N PHE A 490 -22.30 -16.40 -1.59
CA PHE A 490 -21.36 -17.32 -0.95
C PHE A 490 -21.78 -17.72 0.47
N VAL A 491 -22.05 -16.74 1.33
CA VAL A 491 -22.52 -16.88 2.73
C VAL A 491 -23.79 -17.74 2.80
N THR A 492 -24.70 -17.59 1.86
CA THR A 492 -25.94 -18.38 1.78
C THR A 492 -25.69 -19.88 1.63
N ASN A 493 -24.57 -20.30 1.02
CA ASN A 493 -24.22 -21.73 0.92
C ASN A 493 -23.82 -22.36 2.27
N PHE A 494 -23.45 -21.54 3.25
CA PHE A 494 -23.16 -21.96 4.63
C PHE A 494 -24.42 -21.89 5.52
N GLY A 495 -25.57 -21.45 4.99
CA GLY A 495 -26.85 -21.38 5.70
C GLY A 495 -27.16 -20.05 6.39
N TYR A 496 -26.18 -19.15 6.50
CA TYR A 496 -26.35 -17.80 7.04
C TYR A 496 -27.08 -16.87 6.05
N THR A 497 -27.79 -15.84 6.55
CA THR A 497 -28.51 -14.89 5.68
C THR A 497 -28.39 -13.44 6.14
N ILE A 498 -27.70 -12.62 5.34
CA ILE A 498 -27.51 -11.19 5.61
C ILE A 498 -28.80 -10.41 5.27
N LYS A 499 -29.26 -9.55 6.19
CA LYS A 499 -30.49 -8.75 6.04
C LYS A 499 -30.16 -7.39 5.41
N GLY A 500 -30.63 -7.15 4.19
CA GLY A 500 -30.45 -5.89 3.44
C GLY A 500 -31.75 -5.35 2.83
N LYS A 501 -31.68 -4.16 2.21
CA LYS A 501 -32.78 -3.56 1.43
C LYS A 501 -32.25 -3.05 0.08
N GLY A 502 -32.54 -3.77 -1.00
CA GLY A 502 -31.96 -3.46 -2.31
C GLY A 502 -30.44 -3.62 -2.29
N ASN A 503 -29.72 -2.76 -3.00
CA ASN A 503 -28.26 -2.82 -3.10
C ASN A 503 -27.51 -2.27 -1.86
N SER A 504 -28.20 -1.69 -0.87
CA SER A 504 -27.58 -1.16 0.35
C SER A 504 -27.70 -2.12 1.54
N ILE A 505 -26.57 -2.39 2.18
CA ILE A 505 -26.46 -3.15 3.43
C ILE A 505 -25.90 -2.23 4.52
N HIS A 506 -26.55 -2.17 5.66
CA HIS A 506 -26.06 -1.41 6.81
C HIS A 506 -24.92 -2.17 7.52
N PRO A 507 -23.82 -1.53 7.93
CA PRO A 507 -22.68 -2.18 8.60
C PRO A 507 -23.06 -3.19 9.70
N ARG A 508 -24.03 -2.83 10.55
CA ARG A 508 -24.59 -3.71 11.60
C ARG A 508 -25.04 -5.09 11.10
N ALA A 509 -25.54 -5.22 9.87
CA ALA A 509 -25.97 -6.51 9.32
C ALA A 509 -24.80 -7.44 8.95
N LEU A 510 -23.62 -6.86 8.67
CA LEU A 510 -22.37 -7.60 8.50
C LEU A 510 -21.76 -7.94 9.87
N GLN A 511 -21.78 -6.99 10.83
CA GLN A 511 -21.34 -7.27 12.19
C GLN A 511 -22.16 -8.38 12.86
N THR A 512 -23.48 -8.46 12.63
CA THR A 512 -24.28 -9.58 13.15
C THR A 512 -23.96 -10.91 12.47
N LEU A 513 -23.44 -10.93 11.23
CA LEU A 513 -22.86 -12.16 10.68
C LEU A 513 -21.57 -12.54 11.41
N LEU A 514 -20.67 -11.58 11.70
CA LEU A 514 -19.46 -11.85 12.49
C LEU A 514 -19.80 -12.36 13.91
N GLU A 515 -20.88 -11.87 14.51
CA GLU A 515 -21.41 -12.37 15.79
C GLU A 515 -22.04 -13.77 15.69
N GLU A 516 -22.64 -14.13 14.54
CA GLU A 516 -23.27 -15.45 14.30
C GLU A 516 -22.24 -16.55 13.97
N ILE A 517 -21.10 -16.22 13.35
CA ILE A 517 -20.04 -17.17 12.97
C ILE A 517 -18.95 -17.35 14.03
N LYS A 518 -18.96 -16.56 15.13
CA LYS A 518 -17.84 -16.58 16.09
C LYS A 518 -17.68 -17.95 16.76
N GLY A 519 -16.51 -18.55 16.62
CA GLY A 519 -16.17 -19.88 17.10
C GLY A 519 -16.62 -21.03 16.18
N THR A 520 -17.06 -20.77 14.94
CA THR A 520 -17.33 -21.83 13.95
C THR A 520 -16.13 -22.08 13.03
N PRO A 521 -15.97 -23.28 12.44
CA PRO A 521 -14.84 -23.58 11.53
C PRO A 521 -14.75 -22.62 10.33
N GLU A 522 -15.87 -22.05 9.90
CA GLU A 522 -15.96 -21.06 8.84
C GLU A 522 -15.76 -19.59 9.27
N GLU A 523 -15.50 -19.28 10.55
CA GLU A 523 -15.28 -17.90 11.06
C GLU A 523 -14.20 -17.17 10.26
N THR A 524 -12.99 -17.75 10.23
CA THR A 524 -11.81 -17.21 9.54
C THR A 524 -12.07 -17.02 8.04
N VAL A 525 -12.86 -17.92 7.45
CA VAL A 525 -13.19 -17.96 6.02
C VAL A 525 -14.12 -16.81 5.64
N LEU A 526 -15.27 -16.74 6.32
CA LEU A 526 -16.30 -15.76 6.04
C LEU A 526 -15.82 -14.35 6.42
N SER A 527 -15.03 -14.22 7.49
CA SER A 527 -14.38 -12.95 7.86
C SER A 527 -13.38 -12.46 6.81
N LYS A 528 -12.46 -13.33 6.34
CA LYS A 528 -11.47 -12.95 5.32
C LYS A 528 -12.12 -12.62 3.96
N ILE A 529 -13.21 -13.30 3.58
CA ILE A 529 -13.94 -13.00 2.35
C ILE A 529 -14.81 -11.74 2.51
N MET A 530 -15.41 -11.50 3.69
CA MET A 530 -16.10 -10.25 4.00
C MET A 530 -15.14 -9.07 3.84
N LEU A 531 -13.96 -9.11 4.45
CA LEU A 531 -12.94 -8.08 4.33
C LEU A 531 -12.57 -7.82 2.86
N ARG A 532 -12.38 -8.86 2.05
CA ARG A 532 -12.08 -8.76 0.61
C ARG A 532 -13.22 -8.14 -0.22
N SER A 533 -14.45 -8.12 0.30
CA SER A 533 -15.60 -7.44 -0.32
C SER A 533 -15.72 -5.95 0.06
N MET A 534 -15.10 -5.53 1.16
CA MET A 534 -15.03 -4.12 1.58
C MET A 534 -14.11 -3.30 0.64
N LYS A 535 -14.14 -1.98 0.80
CA LYS A 535 -13.11 -1.09 0.22
C LYS A 535 -11.92 -0.97 1.16
N GLN A 536 -10.78 -0.50 0.63
CA GLN A 536 -9.69 -0.02 1.48
C GLN A 536 -10.03 1.39 2.00
N ALA A 537 -9.82 1.62 3.30
CA ALA A 537 -9.86 2.96 3.86
C ALA A 537 -8.70 3.82 3.32
N ARG A 538 -8.93 5.12 3.18
CA ARG A 538 -7.98 6.07 2.58
C ARG A 538 -8.15 7.46 3.18
N TYR A 539 -7.24 8.37 2.89
CA TYR A 539 -7.44 9.79 3.21
C TYR A 539 -8.23 10.49 2.09
N ASP A 540 -9.00 11.50 2.46
CA ASP A 540 -9.73 12.40 1.56
C ASP A 540 -9.82 13.81 2.20
N ALA A 541 -10.03 14.84 1.39
CA ALA A 541 -10.35 16.19 1.85
C ALA A 541 -11.85 16.35 2.18
N GLN A 542 -12.70 15.41 1.74
CA GLN A 542 -14.14 15.38 2.01
C GLN A 542 -14.48 14.35 3.09
N SER A 543 -15.37 14.70 4.03
CA SER A 543 -15.90 13.74 5.00
C SER A 543 -16.95 12.83 4.34
N LEU A 544 -16.49 11.73 3.74
CA LEU A 544 -17.34 10.71 3.10
C LEU A 544 -17.81 9.60 4.08
N GLY A 545 -17.54 9.76 5.38
CA GLY A 545 -17.83 8.76 6.42
C GLY A 545 -16.86 7.57 6.44
N HIS A 546 -17.03 6.72 7.45
CA HIS A 546 -16.22 5.51 7.64
C HIS A 546 -17.09 4.30 7.99
N PHE A 547 -17.55 3.61 6.94
CA PHE A 547 -18.45 2.44 6.95
C PHE A 547 -18.08 1.41 8.03
N GLY A 548 -16.81 0.98 8.07
CA GLY A 548 -16.32 -0.01 9.02
C GLY A 548 -16.38 0.41 10.50
N LEU A 549 -16.41 1.72 10.80
CA LEU A 549 -16.59 2.24 12.18
C LEU A 549 -18.04 2.69 12.44
N ALA A 550 -18.91 2.60 11.43
CA ALA A 550 -20.24 3.21 11.39
C ALA A 550 -20.23 4.70 11.83
N ALA A 551 -19.18 5.44 11.46
CA ALA A 551 -18.97 6.84 11.85
C ALA A 551 -19.23 7.80 10.68
N GLU A 552 -19.88 8.95 10.94
CA GLU A 552 -20.19 9.98 9.95
C GLU A 552 -19.01 10.94 9.71
N PHE A 553 -18.29 11.28 10.79
CA PHE A 553 -17.09 12.10 10.78
C PHE A 553 -15.95 11.30 11.40
N TYR A 554 -14.82 11.17 10.70
CA TYR A 554 -13.65 10.46 11.22
C TYR A 554 -12.36 10.98 10.57
N SER A 555 -11.37 11.28 11.40
CA SER A 555 -10.04 11.78 11.00
C SER A 555 -8.98 11.13 11.89
N HIS A 556 -7.77 10.94 11.38
CA HIS A 556 -6.64 10.56 12.21
C HIS A 556 -6.00 11.80 12.84
N PHE A 557 -6.14 11.95 14.15
CA PHE A 557 -5.61 13.04 14.99
C PHE A 557 -4.55 12.56 15.98
N THR A 558 -4.56 11.27 16.32
CA THR A 558 -3.89 10.73 17.51
C THR A 558 -2.48 10.18 17.28
N SER A 559 -1.83 10.39 16.13
CA SER A 559 -0.46 9.90 15.91
C SER A 559 0.44 10.76 14.98
N PRO A 560 0.63 12.06 15.27
CA PRO A 560 1.41 12.99 14.44
C PRO A 560 2.92 12.75 14.43
N ILE A 561 3.50 11.92 15.32
CA ILE A 561 4.93 11.56 15.25
C ILE A 561 5.20 10.65 14.03
N ARG A 562 4.20 9.86 13.62
CA ARG A 562 4.34 8.77 12.65
C ARG A 562 3.35 8.80 11.47
N ARG A 563 2.44 9.78 11.41
CA ARG A 563 1.50 10.00 10.31
C ARG A 563 1.44 11.49 9.93
N TYR A 564 1.67 11.80 8.65
CA TYR A 564 1.65 13.17 8.15
C TYR A 564 0.24 13.82 8.12
N PRO A 565 -0.87 13.08 7.83
CA PRO A 565 -2.22 13.63 7.93
C PRO A 565 -2.56 14.21 9.31
N ASP A 566 -2.18 13.50 10.38
CA ASP A 566 -2.34 13.94 11.77
C ASP A 566 -1.57 15.25 12.01
N LEU A 567 -0.29 15.30 11.60
CA LEU A 567 0.54 16.51 11.70
C LEU A 567 -0.07 17.71 10.96
N ILE A 568 -0.61 17.49 9.76
CA ILE A 568 -1.29 18.54 8.98
C ILE A 568 -2.54 19.05 9.71
N ILE A 569 -3.41 18.17 10.21
CA ILE A 569 -4.60 18.66 10.91
C ILE A 569 -4.25 19.32 12.25
N HIS A 570 -3.18 18.89 12.94
CA HIS A 570 -2.67 19.62 14.13
C HIS A 570 -2.26 21.06 13.82
N ARG A 571 -1.62 21.32 12.66
CA ARG A 571 -1.32 22.70 12.22
C ARG A 571 -2.58 23.51 11.94
N VAL A 572 -3.59 22.91 11.30
CA VAL A 572 -4.87 23.58 11.04
C VAL A 572 -5.63 23.87 12.35
N ILE A 573 -5.64 22.91 13.28
CA ILE A 573 -6.20 23.08 14.63
C ILE A 573 -5.50 24.25 15.33
N ARG A 574 -4.16 24.26 15.34
CA ARG A 574 -3.35 25.37 15.90
C ARG A 574 -3.74 26.72 15.31
N GLU A 575 -3.72 26.85 13.98
CA GLU A 575 -3.95 28.12 13.30
C GLU A 575 -5.37 28.67 13.59
N VAL A 576 -6.37 27.79 13.72
CA VAL A 576 -7.73 28.15 14.14
C VAL A 576 -7.81 28.53 15.62
N LEU A 577 -7.08 27.84 16.51
CA LEU A 577 -7.05 28.18 17.95
C LEU A 577 -6.34 29.52 18.21
N GLU A 578 -5.25 29.81 17.48
CA GLU A 578 -4.46 31.03 17.64
C GLU A 578 -5.14 32.27 17.03
N ASN A 579 -5.87 32.13 15.92
CA ASN A 579 -6.50 33.24 15.19
C ASN A 579 -8.04 33.32 15.34
N GLY A 580 -8.68 32.30 15.94
CA GLY A 580 -10.14 32.15 16.04
C GLY A 580 -10.82 31.68 14.75
N ASN A 581 -10.25 31.95 13.58
CA ASN A 581 -10.64 31.38 12.28
C ASN A 581 -9.50 31.56 11.26
N LEU A 582 -9.54 30.82 10.16
CA LEU A 582 -8.67 31.05 9.01
C LEU A 582 -9.08 32.30 8.22
N SER A 583 -8.13 32.91 7.51
CA SER A 583 -8.42 33.92 6.49
C SER A 583 -8.84 33.27 5.16
N ASP A 584 -9.69 33.93 4.36
CA ASP A 584 -10.21 33.41 3.08
C ASP A 584 -9.10 32.84 2.17
N LYS A 585 -8.00 33.60 2.00
CA LYS A 585 -6.84 33.18 1.19
C LYS A 585 -6.16 31.91 1.69
N ARG A 586 -6.15 31.70 3.01
CA ARG A 586 -5.59 30.50 3.64
C ARG A 586 -6.55 29.33 3.51
N HIS A 587 -7.86 29.58 3.61
CA HIS A 587 -8.90 28.61 3.36
C HIS A 587 -8.84 28.07 1.92
N ASP A 588 -8.75 28.96 0.92
CA ASP A 588 -8.56 28.60 -0.49
C ASP A 588 -7.29 27.78 -0.71
N TYR A 589 -6.15 28.23 -0.15
CA TYR A 589 -4.87 27.54 -0.25
C TYR A 589 -4.94 26.13 0.36
N LEU A 590 -5.39 25.99 1.61
CA LEU A 590 -5.48 24.69 2.27
C LEU A 590 -6.47 23.78 1.54
N SER A 591 -7.63 24.29 1.11
CA SER A 591 -8.60 23.53 0.29
C SER A 591 -7.96 22.95 -0.98
N SER A 592 -7.06 23.70 -1.64
CA SER A 592 -6.33 23.20 -2.81
C SER A 592 -5.23 22.18 -2.46
N ARG A 593 -4.60 22.29 -1.28
CA ARG A 593 -3.51 21.40 -0.84
C ARG A 593 -4.01 20.09 -0.22
N MET A 594 -5.19 20.07 0.44
CA MET A 594 -5.67 18.87 1.14
C MET A 594 -5.89 17.68 0.19
N THR A 595 -6.34 17.88 -1.05
CA THR A 595 -6.52 16.79 -2.03
C THR A 595 -5.20 16.12 -2.39
N ASP A 596 -4.15 16.91 -2.63
CA ASP A 596 -2.78 16.42 -2.89
C ASP A 596 -2.22 15.64 -1.70
N ILE A 597 -2.31 16.22 -0.50
CA ILE A 597 -1.84 15.58 0.74
C ILE A 597 -2.60 14.27 1.03
N ALA A 598 -3.92 14.24 0.79
CA ALA A 598 -4.76 13.07 0.97
C ALA A 598 -4.38 11.93 0.01
N GLN A 599 -4.17 12.25 -1.28
CA GLN A 599 -3.70 11.26 -2.26
C GLN A 599 -2.32 10.74 -1.87
N GLN A 600 -1.36 11.65 -1.66
CA GLN A 600 0.04 11.32 -1.37
C GLN A 600 0.16 10.46 -0.10
N SER A 601 -0.53 10.83 0.98
CA SER A 601 -0.50 10.07 2.24
C SER A 601 -1.10 8.67 2.06
N SER A 602 -2.19 8.55 1.29
CA SER A 602 -2.79 7.27 0.95
C SER A 602 -1.90 6.41 0.04
N GLU A 603 -1.02 7.00 -0.77
CA GLU A 603 -0.03 6.28 -1.58
C GLU A 603 1.16 5.81 -0.73
N ARG A 604 1.69 6.66 0.13
CA ARG A 604 2.78 6.32 1.08
C ARG A 604 2.37 5.21 2.06
N GLU A 605 1.15 5.28 2.61
CA GLU A 605 0.59 4.22 3.46
C GLU A 605 0.55 2.86 2.75
N ARG A 606 0.10 2.80 1.49
CA ARG A 606 0.08 1.55 0.70
C ARG A 606 1.49 1.02 0.44
N VAL A 607 2.46 1.90 0.18
CA VAL A 607 3.87 1.53 0.01
C VAL A 607 4.48 0.98 1.31
N ALA A 608 4.12 1.54 2.47
CA ALA A 608 4.52 1.02 3.77
C ALA A 608 3.97 -0.39 4.02
N VAL A 609 2.66 -0.58 3.90
CA VAL A 609 1.99 -1.87 4.12
C VAL A 609 2.48 -2.97 3.16
N ASP A 610 2.72 -2.65 1.89
CA ASP A 610 3.30 -3.61 0.93
C ASP A 610 4.75 -4.01 1.27
N ALA A 611 5.53 -3.12 1.90
CA ALA A 611 6.91 -3.39 2.34
C ALA A 611 6.96 -4.19 3.64
N GLU A 612 6.12 -3.83 4.62
CA GLU A 612 5.92 -4.56 5.88
C GLU A 612 5.51 -6.01 5.59
N ARG A 613 4.48 -6.21 4.74
CA ARG A 613 4.01 -7.53 4.32
C ARG A 613 5.05 -8.35 3.56
N GLN A 614 5.88 -7.73 2.71
CA GLN A 614 6.97 -8.47 2.05
C GLN A 614 8.09 -8.87 3.01
N THR A 615 8.30 -8.10 4.09
CA THR A 615 9.26 -8.42 5.15
C THR A 615 8.73 -9.53 6.06
N GLU A 616 7.43 -9.48 6.40
CA GLU A 616 6.75 -10.57 7.10
C GLU A 616 6.83 -11.89 6.31
N ALA A 617 6.53 -11.86 5.00
CA ALA A 617 6.62 -13.04 4.13
C ALA A 617 8.05 -13.59 4.01
N LEU A 618 9.05 -12.70 3.88
CA LEU A 618 10.48 -13.04 3.91
C LEU A 618 10.85 -13.79 5.20
N LYS A 619 10.46 -13.26 6.36
CA LYS A 619 10.82 -13.84 7.66
C LYS A 619 10.00 -15.09 8.00
N LYS A 620 8.73 -15.19 7.57
CA LYS A 620 7.94 -16.43 7.57
C LYS A 620 8.60 -17.52 6.74
N ALA A 621 9.08 -17.21 5.53
CA ALA A 621 9.84 -18.15 4.71
C ALA A 621 11.17 -18.56 5.38
N GLN A 622 11.94 -17.60 5.91
CA GLN A 622 13.22 -17.87 6.59
C GLN A 622 13.04 -18.76 7.83
N TYR A 623 11.98 -18.56 8.62
CA TYR A 623 11.63 -19.40 9.77
C TYR A 623 11.30 -20.84 9.35
N MET A 624 10.54 -21.02 8.26
CA MET A 624 10.14 -22.35 7.79
C MET A 624 11.26 -23.11 7.05
N LEU A 625 12.44 -22.51 6.87
CA LEU A 625 13.53 -23.09 6.08
C LEU A 625 14.15 -24.34 6.73
N ASP A 626 14.28 -24.37 8.07
CA ASP A 626 14.70 -25.56 8.82
C ASP A 626 13.53 -26.52 9.16
N LYS A 627 12.29 -26.11 8.84
CA LYS A 627 11.05 -26.89 9.00
C LYS A 627 10.71 -27.81 7.84
N VAL A 628 11.51 -27.82 6.76
CA VAL A 628 11.28 -28.69 5.59
C VAL A 628 11.33 -30.18 6.00
N GLY A 629 10.19 -30.86 5.83
CA GLY A 629 9.98 -32.25 6.25
C GLY A 629 9.20 -32.41 7.56
N GLU A 630 9.03 -31.37 8.37
CA GLU A 630 8.14 -31.40 9.54
C GLU A 630 6.65 -31.41 9.12
N GLU A 631 5.81 -31.94 10.01
CA GLU A 631 4.38 -32.16 9.79
C GLU A 631 3.55 -31.25 10.72
N PHE A 632 2.52 -30.62 10.18
CA PHE A 632 1.68 -29.63 10.88
C PHE A 632 0.20 -29.88 10.61
N GLU A 633 -0.64 -29.44 11.54
CA GLU A 633 -2.06 -29.21 11.31
C GLU A 633 -2.27 -27.76 10.85
N GLY A 634 -3.19 -27.54 9.93
CA GLY A 634 -3.51 -26.22 9.39
C GLY A 634 -4.88 -26.19 8.71
N ILE A 635 -5.43 -24.99 8.59
CA ILE A 635 -6.77 -24.75 8.03
C ILE A 635 -6.60 -24.25 6.59
N ILE A 636 -7.39 -24.78 5.65
CA ILE A 636 -7.38 -24.26 4.28
C ILE A 636 -7.85 -22.79 4.29
N SER A 637 -6.98 -21.86 3.93
CA SER A 637 -7.18 -20.41 3.98
C SER A 637 -7.74 -19.81 2.68
N SER A 638 -7.48 -20.48 1.55
CA SER A 638 -7.99 -20.09 0.24
C SER A 638 -7.91 -21.24 -0.76
N VAL A 639 -8.89 -21.38 -1.64
CA VAL A 639 -8.91 -22.42 -2.70
C VAL A 639 -8.93 -21.75 -4.07
N THR A 640 -8.17 -22.29 -5.02
CA THR A 640 -8.00 -21.75 -6.37
C THR A 640 -7.98 -22.84 -7.44
N GLY A 641 -8.10 -22.45 -8.71
CA GLY A 641 -7.93 -23.35 -9.86
C GLY A 641 -6.52 -23.94 -10.07
N PHE A 642 -5.53 -23.62 -9.24
CA PHE A 642 -4.17 -24.16 -9.32
C PHE A 642 -3.67 -24.82 -8.01
N GLY A 643 -4.47 -24.80 -6.95
CA GLY A 643 -4.11 -25.33 -5.64
C GLY A 643 -4.91 -24.70 -4.50
N MET A 644 -4.58 -25.10 -3.28
CA MET A 644 -5.18 -24.58 -2.05
C MET A 644 -4.09 -24.10 -1.09
N PHE A 645 -4.29 -22.90 -0.55
CA PHE A 645 -3.46 -22.33 0.50
C PHE A 645 -3.95 -22.84 1.85
N VAL A 646 -3.00 -23.07 2.76
CA VAL A 646 -3.23 -23.59 4.10
C VAL A 646 -2.50 -22.68 5.07
N GLU A 647 -3.17 -22.29 6.14
CA GLU A 647 -2.63 -21.43 7.20
C GLU A 647 -2.42 -22.29 8.45
N LEU A 648 -1.19 -22.26 8.96
CA LEU A 648 -0.82 -22.92 10.21
C LEU A 648 -1.20 -22.04 11.41
N ASP A 649 -1.28 -22.61 12.60
CA ASP A 649 -1.66 -21.87 13.82
C ASP A 649 -0.78 -20.64 14.08
N ASN A 650 0.52 -20.68 13.75
CA ASN A 650 1.41 -19.52 13.83
C ASN A 650 1.24 -18.51 12.67
N THR A 651 0.10 -18.50 11.98
CA THR A 651 -0.28 -17.63 10.84
C THR A 651 0.62 -17.77 9.59
N VAL A 652 1.41 -18.84 9.49
CA VAL A 652 2.22 -19.14 8.30
C VAL A 652 1.32 -19.72 7.21
N GLU A 653 1.26 -19.07 6.05
CA GLU A 653 0.50 -19.55 4.88
C GLU A 653 1.42 -20.27 3.87
N GLY A 654 1.00 -21.42 3.36
CA GLY A 654 1.72 -22.21 2.35
C GLY A 654 0.79 -22.89 1.34
N LEU A 655 1.30 -23.20 0.15
CA LEU A 655 0.52 -23.68 -1.00
C LEU A 655 0.66 -25.20 -1.22
N ILE A 656 -0.47 -25.91 -1.23
CA ILE A 656 -0.58 -27.25 -1.83
C ILE A 656 -1.03 -27.07 -3.28
N ARG A 657 -0.18 -27.43 -4.25
CA ARG A 657 -0.55 -27.35 -5.68
C ARG A 657 -1.50 -28.46 -6.09
N LEU A 658 -2.38 -28.14 -7.05
CA LEU A 658 -3.29 -29.09 -7.70
C LEU A 658 -2.56 -30.24 -8.41
N SER A 659 -1.31 -30.04 -8.86
CA SER A 659 -0.45 -31.08 -9.45
C SER A 659 0.00 -32.14 -8.45
N ASP A 660 0.02 -31.76 -7.18
CA ASP A 660 0.63 -32.54 -6.10
C ASP A 660 -0.48 -33.37 -5.39
N LEU A 661 -1.75 -33.03 -5.64
CA LEU A 661 -2.91 -33.88 -5.38
C LEU A 661 -2.95 -35.06 -6.37
N THR A 662 -2.59 -36.25 -5.91
CA THR A 662 -2.30 -37.41 -6.80
C THR A 662 -3.30 -38.56 -6.78
N ASP A 663 -4.37 -38.51 -5.98
CA ASP A 663 -5.38 -39.57 -5.90
C ASP A 663 -6.60 -39.38 -6.80
N ASP A 664 -6.85 -38.18 -7.32
CA ASP A 664 -8.00 -37.87 -8.18
C ASP A 664 -7.74 -36.70 -9.15
N TYR A 665 -8.65 -36.48 -10.09
CA TYR A 665 -8.76 -35.20 -10.81
C TYR A 665 -9.71 -34.28 -10.04
N TYR A 666 -9.20 -33.13 -9.63
CA TYR A 666 -9.96 -32.15 -8.84
C TYR A 666 -10.41 -30.97 -9.71
N ASN A 667 -11.71 -30.71 -9.76
CA ASN A 667 -12.29 -29.54 -10.40
C ASN A 667 -12.49 -28.40 -9.39
N PHE A 668 -12.19 -27.17 -9.79
CA PHE A 668 -12.42 -25.98 -8.95
C PHE A 668 -13.84 -25.44 -9.14
N HIS A 669 -14.63 -25.51 -8.08
CA HIS A 669 -15.98 -24.97 -7.99
C HIS A 669 -15.93 -23.56 -7.38
N GLU A 670 -15.67 -22.57 -8.23
CA GLU A 670 -15.47 -21.16 -7.87
C GLU A 670 -16.51 -20.61 -6.88
N ARG A 671 -17.81 -20.78 -7.18
CA ARG A 671 -18.93 -20.33 -6.30
C ARG A 671 -18.97 -20.99 -4.91
N GLN A 672 -18.29 -22.12 -4.73
CA GLN A 672 -18.21 -22.86 -3.47
C GLN A 672 -16.82 -22.76 -2.82
N PHE A 673 -15.87 -22.08 -3.49
CA PHE A 673 -14.44 -22.07 -3.15
C PHE A 673 -13.91 -23.46 -2.76
N ALA A 674 -14.21 -24.46 -3.60
CA ALA A 674 -13.95 -25.86 -3.30
C ALA A 674 -13.24 -26.59 -4.47
N LEU A 675 -12.36 -27.52 -4.14
CA LEU A 675 -11.80 -28.52 -5.07
C LEU A 675 -12.57 -29.84 -4.87
N VAL A 676 -13.23 -30.33 -5.91
CA VAL A 676 -14.05 -31.56 -5.89
C VAL A 676 -13.41 -32.62 -6.77
N GLY A 677 -13.11 -33.79 -6.20
CA GLY A 677 -12.53 -34.93 -6.91
C GLY A 677 -13.57 -35.72 -7.74
N GLU A 678 -13.32 -35.90 -9.03
CA GLU A 678 -14.26 -36.55 -9.97
C GLU A 678 -14.61 -38.00 -9.63
N ARG A 679 -13.67 -38.76 -9.07
CA ARG A 679 -13.77 -40.23 -8.88
C ARG A 679 -13.95 -40.62 -7.42
N THR A 680 -13.39 -39.83 -6.51
CA THR A 680 -13.41 -40.03 -5.06
C THR A 680 -14.56 -39.31 -4.39
N SER A 681 -15.08 -38.24 -5.02
CA SER A 681 -15.97 -37.26 -4.38
C SER A 681 -15.40 -36.64 -3.10
N LYS A 682 -14.07 -36.70 -2.89
CA LYS A 682 -13.39 -35.87 -1.89
C LYS A 682 -13.63 -34.40 -2.23
N ILE A 683 -13.84 -33.59 -1.20
CA ILE A 683 -13.96 -32.15 -1.35
C ILE A 683 -12.95 -31.51 -0.39
N TYR A 684 -12.21 -30.53 -0.88
CA TYR A 684 -11.39 -29.63 -0.07
C TYR A 684 -11.96 -28.22 -0.21
N ARG A 685 -12.31 -27.58 0.90
CA ARG A 685 -12.97 -26.28 1.00
C ARG A 685 -12.14 -25.36 1.88
N ILE A 686 -12.31 -24.04 1.72
CA ILE A 686 -11.80 -23.09 2.70
C ILE A 686 -12.49 -23.38 4.05
N GLY A 687 -11.70 -23.49 5.13
CA GLY A 687 -12.17 -23.86 6.47
C GLY A 687 -11.97 -25.33 6.85
N ASP A 688 -11.62 -26.22 5.91
CA ASP A 688 -11.29 -27.61 6.26
C ASP A 688 -9.94 -27.68 7.01
N GLU A 689 -9.92 -28.35 8.15
CA GLU A 689 -8.68 -28.76 8.85
C GLU A 689 -8.00 -29.91 8.09
N ILE A 690 -6.70 -29.77 7.81
CA ILE A 690 -5.90 -30.80 7.12
C ILE A 690 -4.50 -30.94 7.72
N LYS A 691 -3.92 -32.14 7.57
CA LYS A 691 -2.53 -32.41 7.96
C LYS A 691 -1.60 -32.29 6.78
N ILE A 692 -0.57 -31.46 6.93
CA ILE A 692 0.39 -31.11 5.87
C ILE A 692 1.81 -31.46 6.28
N ARG A 693 2.69 -31.61 5.28
CA ARG A 693 4.15 -31.60 5.46
C ARG A 693 4.74 -30.41 4.74
N VAL A 694 5.75 -29.75 5.33
CA VAL A 694 6.51 -28.71 4.65
C VAL A 694 7.35 -29.35 3.54
N ALA A 695 6.97 -29.15 2.29
CA ALA A 695 7.59 -29.83 1.15
C ALA A 695 8.81 -29.08 0.60
N ARG A 696 8.75 -27.74 0.57
CA ARG A 696 9.82 -26.85 0.09
C ARG A 696 9.59 -25.42 0.59
N VAL A 697 10.67 -24.69 0.84
CA VAL A 697 10.66 -23.22 0.95
C VAL A 697 11.43 -22.64 -0.24
N ASN A 698 10.95 -21.53 -0.82
CA ASN A 698 11.68 -20.77 -1.83
C ASN A 698 12.01 -19.36 -1.33
N MET A 699 13.29 -19.15 -0.98
CA MET A 699 13.80 -17.85 -0.52
C MET A 699 13.92 -16.80 -1.64
N ASP A 700 13.87 -17.16 -2.92
CA ASP A 700 13.88 -16.19 -4.03
C ASP A 700 12.47 -15.64 -4.36
N GLU A 701 11.42 -16.27 -3.85
CA GLU A 701 10.00 -15.90 -4.06
C GLU A 701 9.24 -15.61 -2.74
N HIS A 702 9.86 -15.90 -1.59
CA HIS A 702 9.26 -15.87 -0.24
C HIS A 702 8.02 -16.77 -0.10
N THR A 703 8.00 -17.91 -0.81
CA THR A 703 6.85 -18.85 -0.83
C THR A 703 7.18 -20.17 -0.14
N ILE A 704 6.17 -20.75 0.50
CA ILE A 704 6.24 -22.06 1.16
C ILE A 704 5.30 -23.03 0.43
N ASP A 705 5.79 -24.23 0.11
CA ASP A 705 5.04 -25.32 -0.50
C ASP A 705 4.73 -26.41 0.53
N PHE A 706 3.50 -26.93 0.49
CA PHE A 706 3.04 -28.01 1.36
C PHE A 706 2.64 -29.26 0.56
N GLU A 707 2.85 -30.44 1.16
CA GLU A 707 2.34 -31.74 0.70
C GLU A 707 1.20 -32.21 1.63
N LEU A 708 0.12 -32.76 1.07
CA LEU A 708 -1.01 -33.29 1.87
C LEU A 708 -0.72 -34.72 2.36
N LEU A 709 -0.80 -34.95 3.68
CA LEU A 709 -0.33 -36.20 4.29
C LEU A 709 -1.21 -37.43 4.02
N ASP A 710 -2.52 -37.25 3.78
CA ASP A 710 -3.46 -38.34 3.45
C ASP A 710 -3.29 -38.92 2.03
N MET A 711 -2.19 -38.59 1.36
CA MET A 711 -1.88 -39.04 0.00
C MET A 711 -0.77 -40.09 -0.01
N LYS A 712 -0.93 -41.13 -0.82
CA LYS A 712 0.15 -42.12 -1.03
C LYS A 712 1.22 -41.47 -1.91
N PRO A 713 2.44 -41.22 -1.41
CA PRO A 713 3.43 -40.43 -2.13
C PRO A 713 3.80 -41.10 -3.45
N ARG A 714 3.73 -40.32 -4.54
CA ARG A 714 3.97 -40.80 -5.90
C ARG A 714 5.47 -41.05 -6.09
N SER A 715 5.91 -42.30 -5.88
CA SER A 715 7.33 -42.68 -5.97
C SER A 715 7.98 -42.16 -7.26
N VAL A 716 8.92 -41.22 -7.12
CA VAL A 716 9.59 -40.56 -8.25
C VAL A 716 10.54 -41.54 -8.94
N ARG A 717 10.01 -42.29 -9.91
CA ARG A 717 10.81 -43.16 -10.77
C ARG A 717 11.60 -42.30 -11.75
N ARG A 718 12.89 -42.09 -11.45
CA ARG A 718 13.88 -41.60 -12.41
C ARG A 718 13.92 -42.52 -13.65
N ASP A 719 13.76 -41.87 -14.80
CA ASP A 719 14.36 -42.17 -16.10
C ASP A 719 14.16 -43.56 -16.74
N LEU A 720 13.41 -43.54 -17.84
CA LEU A 720 13.36 -44.60 -18.87
C LEU A 720 14.63 -44.56 -19.76
N PRO A 721 15.34 -45.68 -19.95
CA PRO A 721 16.26 -45.85 -21.08
C PRO A 721 15.46 -46.15 -22.37
N ASN A 722 15.60 -45.31 -23.39
CA ASN A 722 14.91 -45.47 -24.67
C ASN A 722 15.54 -46.58 -25.55
N ARG A 723 14.75 -47.62 -25.90
CA ARG A 723 14.88 -48.55 -27.04
C ARG A 723 13.67 -49.53 -27.03
N GLY A 724 13.15 -50.03 -28.15
CA GLY A 724 13.49 -49.74 -29.55
C GLY A 724 13.14 -50.87 -30.53
N GLY A 725 11.85 -51.05 -30.87
CA GLY A 725 11.38 -51.89 -31.99
C GLY A 725 11.11 -53.38 -31.73
N GLY A 726 10.00 -53.89 -32.27
CA GLY A 726 9.57 -55.30 -32.23
C GLY A 726 8.24 -55.50 -32.98
N LYS A 727 8.02 -56.65 -33.63
CA LYS A 727 6.87 -56.94 -34.53
C LYS A 727 5.95 -58.07 -34.01
N SER A 728 4.79 -58.22 -34.67
CA SER A 728 3.72 -59.25 -34.50
C SER A 728 2.98 -59.22 -33.14
N GLY A 729 1.67 -59.47 -33.04
CA GLY A 729 0.70 -60.12 -33.95
C GLY A 729 0.48 -61.57 -33.54
N SER A 730 -0.73 -62.14 -33.36
CA SER A 730 -2.13 -61.76 -33.72
C SER A 730 -3.12 -62.40 -32.70
N GLY A 731 -4.42 -62.06 -32.60
CA GLY A 731 -5.28 -61.12 -33.33
C GLY A 731 -6.76 -61.23 -32.90
N PHE A 732 -7.69 -60.69 -33.71
CA PHE A 732 -9.17 -60.86 -33.84
C PHE A 732 -9.93 -61.69 -32.77
N LYS A 733 -11.16 -61.35 -32.31
CA LYS A 733 -12.33 -60.65 -32.94
C LYS A 733 -13.33 -60.31 -31.80
N GLY A 734 -14.21 -59.31 -31.81
CA GLY A 734 -14.55 -58.19 -32.74
C GLY A 734 -15.90 -57.56 -32.33
N SER A 735 -16.39 -56.54 -33.05
CA SER A 735 -17.70 -55.83 -32.83
C SER A 735 -17.78 -54.95 -31.57
N ALA A 736 -18.21 -53.68 -31.59
CA ALA A 736 -18.49 -52.73 -32.68
C ALA A 736 -18.17 -51.29 -32.20
N GLY A 737 -18.15 -50.28 -33.07
CA GLY A 737 -17.83 -48.90 -32.66
C GLY A 737 -17.97 -47.84 -33.76
N PHE A 738 -17.31 -46.69 -33.52
CA PHE A 738 -17.41 -45.38 -34.20
C PHE A 738 -18.73 -44.62 -33.90
N LYS A 739 -18.70 -43.38 -33.38
CA LYS A 739 -18.03 -42.11 -33.76
C LYS A 739 -18.69 -41.37 -34.93
N GLY A 740 -19.08 -40.12 -34.67
CA GLY A 740 -18.40 -39.00 -35.34
C GLY A 740 -19.21 -38.02 -36.18
N PHE A 741 -19.63 -36.92 -35.54
CA PHE A 741 -19.71 -35.56 -36.11
C PHE A 741 -20.74 -35.16 -37.18
N ARG A 742 -21.03 -33.85 -37.16
CA ARG A 742 -21.51 -32.96 -38.24
C ARG A 742 -23.03 -32.89 -38.50
N GLY A 743 -23.57 -31.67 -38.52
CA GLY A 743 -24.95 -31.37 -38.92
C GLY A 743 -25.30 -29.87 -38.92
N LYS A 744 -25.52 -29.29 -40.10
CA LYS A 744 -25.97 -27.90 -40.36
C LYS A 744 -26.42 -27.83 -41.84
N PRO A 745 -27.42 -27.03 -42.26
CA PRO A 745 -28.70 -26.68 -41.63
C PRO A 745 -29.93 -26.92 -42.56
N GLY A 746 -31.15 -26.76 -42.03
CA GLY A 746 -32.35 -26.39 -42.81
C GLY A 746 -33.25 -27.52 -43.34
N GLY A 747 -34.57 -27.29 -43.30
CA GLY A 747 -35.62 -28.19 -43.79
C GLY A 747 -36.99 -27.86 -43.19
N GLN A 748 -38.05 -27.76 -44.00
CA GLN A 748 -39.39 -27.29 -43.60
C GLN A 748 -40.31 -28.41 -43.07
N GLY A 749 -41.29 -28.03 -42.24
CA GLY A 749 -42.51 -28.80 -41.93
C GLY A 749 -42.38 -29.78 -40.75
N GLY A 750 -43.43 -30.08 -39.98
CA GLY A 750 -44.79 -29.49 -39.94
C GLY A 750 -45.88 -30.55 -39.68
N GLY A 751 -46.72 -30.37 -38.64
CA GLY A 751 -47.95 -31.17 -38.47
C GLY A 751 -48.18 -31.86 -37.11
N LYS A 752 -48.96 -31.18 -36.25
CA LYS A 752 -50.00 -31.68 -35.33
C LYS A 752 -50.06 -33.18 -34.88
N ALA A 753 -50.08 -33.32 -33.54
CA ALA A 753 -51.14 -33.94 -32.70
C ALA A 753 -51.15 -35.46 -32.33
N GLY A 754 -51.80 -35.75 -31.19
CA GLY A 754 -52.04 -37.08 -30.59
C GLY A 754 -51.05 -37.42 -29.44
N LYS A 755 -51.32 -37.38 -28.13
CA LYS A 755 -52.52 -37.26 -27.24
C LYS A 755 -53.05 -38.59 -26.61
N GLY A 756 -52.49 -38.96 -25.46
CA GLY A 756 -53.03 -39.87 -24.41
C GLY A 756 -52.10 -39.82 -23.17
N LYS A 757 -52.50 -39.68 -21.89
CA LYS A 757 -53.56 -40.27 -21.02
C LYS A 757 -53.34 -41.78 -20.74
N ASN A 758 -53.34 -42.29 -19.50
CA ASN A 758 -53.63 -41.79 -18.13
C ASN A 758 -52.59 -42.36 -17.11
N GLY A 759 -52.52 -42.08 -15.80
CA GLY A 759 -53.28 -41.20 -14.88
C GLY A 759 -53.00 -41.53 -13.39
N PHE A 760 -53.88 -41.08 -12.47
CA PHE A 760 -53.88 -41.21 -10.99
C PHE A 760 -52.82 -40.40 -10.17
N GLY A 761 -53.16 -39.75 -9.04
CA GLY A 761 -54.48 -39.23 -8.62
C GLY A 761 -54.75 -39.03 -7.11
N GLY A 762 -55.06 -37.78 -6.70
CA GLY A 762 -55.91 -37.46 -5.53
C GLY A 762 -55.26 -36.83 -4.29
N LYS A 763 -55.99 -36.16 -3.36
CA LYS A 763 -57.36 -35.57 -3.45
C LYS A 763 -57.71 -34.65 -2.25
N GLY A 764 -58.45 -33.56 -2.48
CA GLY A 764 -59.23 -32.79 -1.48
C GLY A 764 -58.54 -31.55 -0.86
N GLY A 765 -59.23 -30.48 -0.44
CA GLY A 765 -60.63 -30.09 -0.70
C GLY A 765 -61.34 -29.32 0.45
N GLY A 766 -61.66 -28.04 0.27
CA GLY A 766 -62.49 -27.26 1.22
C GLY A 766 -62.78 -25.79 0.81
N PHE A 767 -64.00 -25.32 1.06
CA PHE A 767 -64.45 -23.89 1.03
C PHE A 767 -64.55 -23.38 2.51
N VAL A 768 -64.84 -22.13 2.92
CA VAL A 768 -65.77 -21.06 2.44
C VAL A 768 -65.28 -19.64 2.84
N LYS A 769 -65.85 -18.59 2.22
CA LYS A 769 -65.83 -17.12 2.53
C LYS A 769 -66.51 -16.74 3.87
N PRO A 770 -66.66 -15.45 4.32
CA PRO A 770 -66.29 -14.12 3.76
C PRO A 770 -65.35 -13.31 4.71
N GLN A 771 -65.16 -11.97 4.76
CA GLN A 771 -65.61 -10.72 4.05
C GLN A 771 -64.43 -9.68 4.17
N GLY A 772 -64.36 -8.42 3.67
CA GLY A 772 -65.23 -7.50 2.91
C GLY A 772 -65.84 -6.36 3.77
N ALA A 773 -65.95 -5.09 3.35
CA ALA A 773 -65.57 -4.41 2.08
C ALA A 773 -65.65 -2.85 2.20
N GLY A 774 -65.00 -2.06 1.32
CA GLY A 774 -65.18 -0.58 1.28
C GLY A 774 -64.38 0.22 0.22
N LYS A 775 -65.05 1.16 -0.46
CA LYS A 775 -64.53 2.39 -1.13
C LYS A 775 -65.13 3.62 -0.36
N PRO A 776 -64.94 4.93 -0.70
CA PRO A 776 -64.13 5.57 -1.77
C PRO A 776 -63.34 6.85 -1.36
N GLY A 777 -62.43 7.30 -2.24
CA GLY A 777 -62.60 8.56 -3.01
C GLY A 777 -62.19 9.94 -2.46
N ARG A 778 -61.74 10.79 -3.42
CA ARG A 778 -61.47 12.25 -3.37
C ARG A 778 -60.29 12.67 -2.44
N GLY A 779 -59.48 13.68 -2.78
CA GLY A 779 -59.61 14.77 -3.77
C GLY A 779 -59.70 16.10 -3.02
N THR A 780 -58.95 17.16 -3.34
CA THR A 780 -58.72 17.86 -4.63
C THR A 780 -57.24 18.33 -4.74
N GLY A 781 -56.67 18.77 -5.86
CA GLY A 781 -57.09 19.79 -6.85
C GLY A 781 -56.64 21.18 -6.38
N LEU A 782 -56.14 22.11 -7.20
CA LEU A 782 -56.32 22.32 -8.65
C LEU A 782 -55.10 22.99 -9.30
N SER A 783 -54.89 22.71 -10.61
CA SER A 783 -54.65 23.63 -11.75
C SER A 783 -53.56 24.73 -11.71
N ALA A 784 -53.02 25.25 -12.82
CA ALA A 784 -53.33 25.11 -14.26
C ALA A 784 -52.00 24.98 -15.08
N ASP A 785 -51.91 24.96 -16.42
CA ASP A 785 -52.89 25.22 -17.50
C ASP A 785 -52.55 24.43 -18.81
N SER A 786 -53.45 24.57 -19.78
CA SER A 786 -53.43 24.20 -21.21
C SER A 786 -52.32 24.87 -22.05
N GLN A 787 -52.05 24.60 -23.35
CA GLN A 787 -52.57 23.72 -24.45
C GLN A 787 -51.46 23.65 -25.56
N GLN A 788 -51.48 22.88 -26.67
CA GLN A 788 -52.40 21.87 -27.26
C GLN A 788 -51.55 20.61 -27.62
N GLY A 789 -51.50 19.90 -28.77
CA GLY A 789 -52.19 19.84 -30.09
C GLY A 789 -51.60 18.68 -30.93
N ALA A 790 -52.33 18.11 -31.89
CA ALA A 790 -52.00 16.86 -32.62
C ALA A 790 -52.66 16.83 -34.04
N PRO A 791 -52.68 15.76 -34.88
CA PRO A 791 -52.06 14.41 -34.80
C PRO A 791 -51.45 13.87 -36.14
N ALA A 792 -51.17 12.55 -36.19
CA ALA A 792 -50.99 11.67 -37.37
C ALA A 792 -49.71 11.81 -38.25
N GLY A 793 -49.23 10.77 -38.96
CA GLY A 793 -49.63 9.34 -38.97
C GLY A 793 -49.01 8.54 -40.14
N GLU A 794 -49.04 7.18 -40.04
CA GLU A 794 -48.73 6.19 -41.12
C GLU A 794 -47.29 6.19 -41.71
N SER A 795 -46.87 5.21 -42.56
CA SER A 795 -46.94 3.73 -42.41
C SER A 795 -45.92 3.03 -43.36
N GLY A 796 -45.49 1.80 -43.00
CA GLY A 796 -45.13 0.64 -43.86
C GLY A 796 -44.19 0.70 -45.09
N ALA A 797 -43.49 -0.43 -45.32
CA ALA A 797 -43.07 -0.98 -46.64
C ALA A 797 -41.98 -0.23 -47.48
N LEU A 798 -41.35 -0.82 -48.50
CA LEU A 798 -40.77 -2.17 -48.66
C LEU A 798 -39.80 -2.20 -49.88
N SER A 799 -38.82 -3.10 -49.87
CA SER A 799 -38.34 -3.92 -51.02
C SER A 799 -37.53 -3.36 -52.22
N THR A 800 -36.72 -4.29 -52.74
CA THR A 800 -36.39 -4.59 -54.16
C THR A 800 -35.32 -3.83 -54.96
N ARG A 801 -34.30 -4.62 -55.31
CA ARG A 801 -33.43 -4.56 -56.49
C ARG A 801 -34.17 -4.26 -57.81
N THR A 802 -33.55 -3.43 -58.64
CA THR A 802 -33.20 -3.67 -60.07
C THR A 802 -32.24 -2.55 -60.51
N GLY A 803 -31.36 -2.68 -61.50
CA GLY A 803 -30.99 -3.87 -62.28
C GLY A 803 -30.92 -3.61 -63.78
N GLU A 804 -29.85 -2.95 -64.28
CA GLU A 804 -29.59 -2.83 -65.72
C GLU A 804 -28.09 -2.75 -66.07
N GLU A 805 -27.75 -2.78 -67.36
CA GLU A 805 -26.48 -3.31 -67.89
C GLU A 805 -25.74 -2.39 -68.90
N ARG A 806 -24.40 -2.56 -68.98
CA ARG A 806 -23.49 -2.32 -70.14
C ARG A 806 -23.24 -0.88 -70.69
N LYS A 807 -21.94 -0.56 -70.76
CA LYS A 807 -21.13 -0.33 -72.00
C LYS A 807 -19.64 -0.54 -71.64
N ASN A 808 -18.82 -1.24 -72.43
CA ASN A 808 -18.09 -0.82 -73.65
C ASN A 808 -17.21 0.43 -73.44
N GLU A 809 -15.94 0.52 -73.89
CA GLU A 809 -15.16 -0.36 -74.80
C GLU A 809 -13.63 -0.11 -74.73
N ARG A 810 -12.81 -1.06 -75.25
CA ARG A 810 -11.45 -0.92 -75.91
C ARG A 810 -10.29 -0.15 -75.20
N SER A 811 -9.06 -0.71 -75.05
CA SER A 811 -7.97 -1.00 -76.03
C SER A 811 -7.12 0.23 -76.46
N ALA A 812 -5.79 0.23 -76.69
CA ALA A 812 -4.75 -0.82 -76.69
C ALA A 812 -3.28 -0.26 -76.77
N ARG A 813 -2.28 -1.18 -76.69
CA ARG A 813 -0.91 -1.18 -77.31
C ARG A 813 0.29 -0.42 -76.69
N GLY A 814 1.38 -1.18 -76.52
CA GLY A 814 2.80 -0.78 -76.37
C GLY A 814 3.57 -1.86 -75.57
N LYS A 815 4.34 -2.83 -76.11
CA LYS A 815 5.59 -2.82 -76.91
C LYS A 815 6.76 -2.06 -76.24
N ALA A 816 7.98 -2.63 -76.08
CA ALA A 816 8.48 -3.97 -76.41
C ALA A 816 9.88 -4.30 -75.78
N ARG A 817 10.25 -5.61 -75.74
CA ARG A 817 11.63 -6.19 -75.60
C ARG A 817 12.35 -5.92 -74.26
N ALA A 818 13.17 -6.81 -73.68
CA ALA A 818 13.50 -8.24 -73.87
C ALA A 818 14.16 -8.76 -72.55
N GLY A 819 14.49 -10.04 -72.31
CA GLY A 819 14.46 -11.23 -73.18
C GLY A 819 14.68 -12.55 -72.43
N GLN A 820 15.89 -13.13 -72.54
CA GLN A 820 16.32 -14.49 -72.18
C GLN A 820 17.77 -14.45 -71.60
N GLU A 821 18.40 -15.48 -71.01
CA GLU A 821 18.35 -16.93 -71.32
C GLU A 821 18.65 -17.83 -70.09
N ASN A 822 18.84 -19.14 -70.32
CA ASN A 822 18.86 -20.24 -69.33
C ASN A 822 20.14 -21.08 -69.51
N GLY A 823 20.74 -21.67 -68.45
CA GLY A 823 22.03 -22.37 -68.59
C GLY A 823 22.42 -23.37 -67.48
N LYS A 824 22.97 -24.53 -67.88
CA LYS A 824 23.58 -25.57 -67.02
C LYS A 824 24.91 -26.06 -67.61
N ALA A 825 26.02 -25.93 -66.87
CA ALA A 825 27.23 -26.77 -66.89
C ALA A 825 28.11 -26.35 -65.69
N LYS A 826 28.90 -27.15 -64.94
CA LYS A 826 29.40 -28.56 -64.95
C LYS A 826 30.90 -28.70 -65.30
N GLY A 827 31.69 -29.08 -64.29
CA GLY A 827 33.09 -29.56 -64.36
C GLY A 827 34.16 -28.46 -64.23
N ASP A 828 35.40 -28.74 -63.78
CA ASP A 828 35.96 -29.93 -63.10
C ASP A 828 37.35 -29.60 -62.47
N ALA A 829 38.02 -30.61 -61.86
CA ALA A 829 39.34 -30.60 -61.18
C ALA A 829 39.34 -30.10 -59.70
N VAL A 830 39.68 -30.87 -58.64
CA VAL A 830 40.74 -31.87 -58.30
C VAL A 830 41.83 -31.24 -57.41
N GLY A 831 42.16 -31.77 -56.21
CA GLY A 831 41.54 -32.88 -55.47
C GLY A 831 42.35 -33.38 -54.27
N SER A 832 41.94 -34.53 -53.69
CA SER A 832 42.66 -35.45 -52.75
C SER A 832 43.18 -34.91 -51.40
N GLY A 833 43.11 -35.64 -50.26
CA GLY A 833 42.49 -36.94 -49.92
C GLY A 833 41.99 -36.91 -48.46
N ALA A 834 41.08 -37.76 -47.97
CA ALA A 834 40.96 -39.23 -48.03
C ALA A 834 41.91 -39.98 -47.06
N GLY A 835 41.35 -40.65 -46.04
CA GLY A 835 42.11 -41.54 -45.13
C GLY A 835 41.54 -41.67 -43.70
N GLN A 836 40.76 -42.74 -43.49
CA GLN A 836 40.80 -43.74 -42.39
C GLN A 836 41.57 -43.48 -41.07
N GLU A 837 41.31 -44.13 -39.93
CA GLU A 837 40.20 -44.95 -39.36
C GLU A 837 40.65 -45.43 -37.95
N GLN A 838 39.76 -45.99 -37.12
CA GLN A 838 40.10 -46.79 -35.91
C GLN A 838 40.76 -46.02 -34.72
N SER A 839 40.79 -46.55 -33.49
CA SER A 839 39.79 -47.34 -32.74
C SER A 839 40.13 -47.36 -31.24
N LYS A 840 39.18 -47.79 -30.40
CA LYS A 840 39.31 -48.18 -28.96
C LYS A 840 39.63 -47.00 -28.00
N ALA A 841 39.04 -46.83 -26.81
CA ALA A 841 38.21 -47.59 -25.86
C ALA A 841 38.94 -47.79 -24.51
N GLY A 842 38.22 -47.46 -23.42
CA GLY A 842 38.68 -47.36 -22.03
C GLY A 842 37.97 -46.15 -21.41
N ARG A 843 37.06 -46.23 -20.43
CA ARG A 843 37.12 -46.83 -19.07
C ARG A 843 38.30 -46.29 -18.24
N SER A 844 38.10 -45.79 -17.01
CA SER A 844 36.84 -45.61 -16.26
C SER A 844 36.99 -44.77 -14.98
N LYS A 845 35.88 -44.12 -14.56
CA LYS A 845 35.42 -43.83 -13.19
C LYS A 845 36.44 -43.56 -12.05
N GLY A 846 36.25 -42.41 -11.40
CA GLY A 846 36.47 -42.20 -9.96
C GLY A 846 37.92 -41.84 -9.55
N GLY A 847 38.14 -41.20 -8.40
CA GLY A 847 37.15 -40.62 -7.47
C GLY A 847 37.78 -40.25 -6.12
N SER A 848 37.37 -39.11 -5.55
CA SER A 848 37.40 -38.76 -4.12
C SER A 848 38.60 -39.20 -3.24
N THR A 849 39.51 -38.24 -2.99
CA THR A 849 40.08 -37.88 -1.64
C THR A 849 40.83 -38.92 -0.78
N PRO A 850 41.56 -38.54 0.31
CA PRO A 850 42.21 -37.25 0.66
C PRO A 850 43.69 -37.42 1.17
N TRP A 851 44.22 -36.38 1.83
CA TRP A 851 45.08 -36.40 3.04
C TRP A 851 46.61 -36.09 2.97
N SER A 852 47.00 -35.21 3.91
CA SER A 852 48.24 -35.13 4.73
C SER A 852 49.66 -34.89 4.15
N GLU A 853 50.15 -33.67 4.44
CA GLU A 853 51.34 -33.37 5.30
C GLU A 853 52.83 -33.41 4.83
N LYS A 854 53.52 -32.31 5.24
CA LYS A 854 54.87 -32.19 5.87
C LYS A 854 56.21 -32.17 5.05
N ARG A 855 56.75 -30.93 4.98
CA ARG A 855 58.10 -30.47 5.44
C ARG A 855 59.41 -30.78 4.67
N GLY A 856 60.15 -29.70 4.34
CA GLY A 856 61.62 -29.64 4.11
C GLY A 856 61.99 -28.47 3.15
N LYS A 857 62.74 -27.38 3.43
CA LYS A 857 64.10 -27.14 4.00
C LYS A 857 65.21 -27.86 3.20
N VAL A 858 66.30 -27.27 2.66
CA VAL A 858 66.94 -25.90 2.64
C VAL A 858 67.77 -25.80 1.31
N GLY A 859 68.18 -24.68 0.68
CA GLY A 859 68.01 -23.22 0.86
C GLY A 859 69.31 -22.40 0.50
N ALA A 860 69.21 -21.05 0.45
CA ALA A 860 70.27 -20.05 0.12
C ALA A 860 70.70 -19.90 -1.38
N GLY A 861 71.03 -18.70 -1.89
CA GLY A 861 70.91 -17.35 -1.31
C GLY A 861 71.51 -16.19 -2.15
N ARG A 862 71.31 -14.94 -1.67
CA ARG A 862 71.72 -13.60 -2.22
C ARG A 862 70.95 -13.10 -3.47
N GLY A 863 70.53 -11.82 -3.56
CA GLY A 863 70.45 -10.77 -2.53
C GLY A 863 70.29 -9.32 -3.06
N LYS A 864 69.53 -8.47 -2.34
CA LYS A 864 69.14 -7.07 -2.64
C LYS A 864 68.13 -6.92 -3.82
N ALA A 865 67.17 -6.00 -3.86
CA ALA A 865 66.43 -5.19 -2.86
C ALA A 865 65.19 -4.59 -3.60
N ARG A 866 64.20 -3.86 -3.04
CA ARG A 866 63.93 -3.31 -1.69
C ARG A 866 62.39 -3.17 -1.54
N GLY A 867 61.84 -3.23 -0.31
CA GLY A 867 60.43 -2.95 -0.02
C GLY A 867 59.64 -4.19 0.45
N PRO A 868 58.95 -4.16 1.61
CA PRO A 868 58.26 -5.33 2.15
C PRO A 868 56.88 -5.57 1.54
N LYS A 869 56.48 -6.84 1.44
CA LYS A 869 55.11 -7.28 1.13
C LYS A 869 54.39 -7.77 2.39
N LEU A 870 53.08 -7.48 2.43
CA LEU A 870 51.94 -8.35 2.77
C LEU A 870 52.16 -9.62 3.62
N SER A 871 51.26 -9.77 4.61
CA SER A 871 50.63 -11.04 5.03
C SER A 871 49.20 -10.67 5.49
N GLU A 872 48.13 -10.99 4.75
CA GLU A 872 47.44 -12.30 4.68
C GLU A 872 46.88 -12.82 6.01
N GLY A 873 45.56 -13.07 6.02
CA GLY A 873 44.90 -14.11 6.83
C GLY A 873 44.40 -13.74 8.24
N GLY A 874 43.10 -13.47 8.37
CA GLY A 874 42.40 -13.39 9.67
C GLY A 874 40.91 -13.06 9.50
N SER A 875 40.01 -13.91 10.01
CA SER A 875 38.56 -13.80 9.79
C SER A 875 37.92 -12.61 10.51
N LEU A 876 36.89 -12.03 9.90
CA LEU A 876 36.14 -10.88 10.39
C LEU A 876 35.04 -11.32 11.39
N SER A 877 35.44 -12.07 12.42
CA SER A 877 34.54 -12.76 13.36
C SER A 877 34.96 -12.61 14.84
N ALA A 878 35.77 -11.60 15.16
CA ALA A 878 36.24 -11.32 16.52
C ALA A 878 36.76 -9.87 16.66
N ARG A 879 35.88 -8.86 16.66
CA ARG A 879 36.31 -7.46 16.92
C ARG A 879 35.29 -6.46 17.49
N LEU A 880 34.29 -6.95 18.21
CA LEU A 880 33.43 -6.12 19.07
C LEU A 880 33.50 -6.62 20.51
N GLU A 881 34.44 -6.10 21.30
CA GLU A 881 34.25 -5.79 22.73
C GLU A 881 35.43 -5.00 23.33
N ALA A 882 35.11 -4.14 24.30
CA ALA A 882 35.96 -3.48 25.30
C ALA A 882 37.36 -2.93 24.91
N VAL A 883 37.51 -1.59 24.93
CA VAL A 883 38.12 -0.82 26.05
C VAL A 883 37.53 0.60 26.03
N GLY A 884 37.06 1.19 27.13
CA GLY A 884 36.84 0.62 28.46
C GLY A 884 36.58 1.68 29.54
N ALA A 885 35.81 1.33 30.56
CA ALA A 885 35.68 2.15 31.77
C ALA A 885 36.91 1.96 32.68
N GLY A 886 37.40 3.03 33.30
CA GLY A 886 38.56 3.00 34.19
C GLY A 886 38.22 2.41 35.57
N ARG A 887 38.93 1.36 35.98
CA ARG A 887 38.94 0.87 37.37
C ARG A 887 40.03 1.57 38.19
N THR A 888 39.70 1.95 39.42
CA THR A 888 40.67 2.11 40.52
C THR A 888 40.06 1.49 41.78
N GLU A 889 40.76 0.52 42.38
CA GLU A 889 40.33 -0.15 43.61
C GLU A 889 41.31 0.10 44.77
N SER A 890 40.81 -0.12 45.99
CA SER A 890 41.53 -0.22 47.26
C SER A 890 42.10 1.08 47.87
N GLY A 891 41.74 1.32 49.15
CA GLY A 891 42.19 2.44 49.96
C GLY A 891 41.28 2.59 51.18
N ALA A 892 41.73 2.15 52.36
CA ALA A 892 40.83 1.88 53.50
C ALA A 892 41.03 2.80 54.72
N LYS A 893 39.95 2.91 55.52
CA LYS A 893 39.85 3.31 56.95
C LYS A 893 39.62 4.79 57.31
N LYS A 894 38.60 4.95 58.18
CA LYS A 894 38.46 5.88 59.33
C LYS A 894 38.23 7.39 59.09
N GLY A 895 37.19 7.90 59.77
CA GLY A 895 37.31 9.12 60.59
C GLY A 895 36.27 10.22 60.29
N GLY A 896 35.14 10.23 61.01
CA GLY A 896 34.11 11.27 60.85
C GLY A 896 34.40 12.59 61.59
N GLY A 897 33.73 13.68 61.21
CA GLY A 897 33.88 15.02 61.80
C GLY A 897 32.67 15.93 61.58
N LYS A 898 31.97 16.28 62.67
CA LYS A 898 30.72 17.06 62.77
C LYS A 898 30.82 18.54 62.32
N ARG A 899 29.67 19.09 61.85
CA ARG A 899 29.27 20.54 61.79
C ARG A 899 30.04 21.43 60.77
N GLY A 900 29.48 22.51 60.22
CA GLY A 900 28.08 23.01 60.22
C GLY A 900 27.94 24.55 60.16
N ILE A 901 26.76 25.04 59.70
CA ILE A 901 26.20 26.41 59.89
C ILE A 901 26.78 27.57 59.02
N ALA A 902 26.13 27.78 57.86
CA ALA A 902 25.30 28.95 57.46
C ALA A 902 25.78 30.44 57.37
N LEU A 903 25.22 31.10 56.33
CA LEU A 903 24.60 32.44 56.26
C LEU A 903 25.36 33.72 55.81
N GLU A 904 24.53 34.63 55.25
CA GLU A 904 24.71 36.04 54.79
C GLU A 904 25.71 36.30 53.64
N ALA A 905 25.45 37.04 52.55
CA ALA A 905 24.48 38.09 52.12
C ALA A 905 25.04 39.54 52.17
N GLY A 906 25.00 40.24 51.02
CA GLY A 906 25.39 41.67 50.90
C GLY A 906 25.68 42.11 49.46
N SER A 907 24.97 43.14 48.97
CA SER A 907 25.17 43.84 47.67
C SER A 907 25.61 45.31 47.94
N PRO A 908 25.66 46.27 46.98
CA PRO A 908 25.70 46.23 45.50
C PRO A 908 26.78 47.22 44.89
N ALA A 909 26.66 47.53 43.58
CA ALA A 909 26.82 48.87 42.95
C ALA A 909 27.97 49.17 41.94
N GLU A 910 27.55 49.37 40.68
CA GLU A 910 27.88 50.45 39.71
C GLU A 910 29.30 50.76 39.15
N ARG A 911 29.37 50.65 37.80
CA ARG A 911 29.99 51.57 36.78
C ARG A 911 31.48 52.01 36.90
N SER A 912 32.28 51.77 35.85
CA SER A 912 32.43 52.74 34.71
C SER A 912 33.56 52.43 33.69
N SER A 913 33.31 52.77 32.42
CA SER A 913 34.21 53.22 31.33
C SER A 913 35.56 52.56 31.00
N GLY A 914 35.76 52.26 29.70
CA GLY A 914 37.07 52.12 29.01
C GLY A 914 37.30 50.74 28.37
N GLY A 915 37.69 50.58 27.09
CA GLY A 915 37.74 51.54 25.97
C GLY A 915 39.05 51.51 25.16
N SER A 916 39.10 50.74 24.06
CA SER A 916 40.15 50.83 23.01
C SER A 916 39.77 50.05 21.74
N ASP A 917 39.87 50.69 20.57
CA ASP A 917 39.56 50.10 19.25
C ASP A 917 40.65 49.17 18.68
N TRP A 918 40.28 48.33 17.71
CA TRP A 918 41.09 48.05 16.51
C TRP A 918 40.18 47.94 15.26
N ALA A 919 40.70 48.35 14.10
CA ALA A 919 39.98 48.44 12.82
C ALA A 919 39.98 47.07 12.05
N SER A 920 39.39 46.86 10.87
CA SER A 920 39.11 47.79 9.75
C SER A 920 38.22 47.25 8.60
N GLY A 921 37.44 48.14 7.97
CA GLY A 921 37.10 48.13 6.52
C GLY A 921 35.99 47.16 6.03
N VAL A 922 35.27 47.40 4.91
CA VAL A 922 35.33 48.46 3.85
C VAL A 922 33.89 48.77 3.32
N ASN A 923 33.73 49.92 2.62
CA ASN A 923 32.50 50.45 1.97
C ASN A 923 31.70 49.44 1.08
N ALA A 924 30.39 49.55 0.81
CA ALA A 924 29.35 50.62 0.90
C ALA A 924 29.03 51.43 -0.38
N LEU A 925 27.72 51.49 -0.71
CA LEU A 925 27.01 52.36 -1.68
C LEU A 925 25.58 52.62 -1.13
N ALA A 926 24.89 53.77 -1.15
CA ALA A 926 25.03 55.11 -1.73
C ALA A 926 24.46 55.33 -3.16
N LYS A 927 23.62 56.35 -3.48
CA LYS A 927 22.80 57.29 -2.65
C LYS A 927 21.89 58.19 -3.54
N GLY A 928 20.76 58.70 -3.04
CA GLY A 928 20.02 59.88 -3.57
C GLY A 928 18.61 59.59 -4.14
N GLY A 929 17.65 60.54 -4.19
CA GLY A 929 17.68 61.99 -3.89
C GLY A 929 16.38 62.56 -3.26
N ARG A 930 16.17 63.91 -3.29
CA ARG A 930 15.14 64.66 -2.52
C ARG A 930 14.28 65.62 -3.35
N ARG A 931 12.99 65.79 -2.98
CA ARG A 931 12.11 67.02 -2.96
C ARG A 931 10.65 66.55 -2.66
N ARG A 932 9.76 67.17 -1.87
CA ARG A 932 9.17 68.55 -1.78
C ARG A 932 8.42 69.01 -3.05
N SER A 933 7.18 69.51 -3.01
CA SER A 933 6.17 69.63 -1.92
C SER A 933 4.77 70.06 -2.45
N ASP A 934 3.76 70.03 -1.57
CA ASP A 934 2.52 70.85 -1.52
C ASP A 934 1.23 70.52 -2.35
N ASP A 935 0.10 71.00 -1.76
CA ASP A 935 -1.28 71.30 -2.21
C ASP A 935 -2.43 70.27 -2.43
N GLY A 936 -3.54 70.51 -1.70
CA GLY A 936 -4.96 70.28 -2.07
C GLY A 936 -5.60 68.88 -1.88
N GLY A 937 -6.80 68.69 -1.30
CA GLY A 937 -7.69 69.60 -0.53
C GLY A 937 -9.16 69.13 -0.44
N SER A 938 -9.76 69.09 0.77
CA SER A 938 -11.18 68.70 1.10
C SER A 938 -11.61 67.25 0.76
N GLY A 939 -12.60 66.58 1.38
CA GLY A 939 -13.52 66.84 2.51
C GLY A 939 -14.75 65.88 2.37
N GLY A 940 -15.52 65.46 3.38
CA GLY A 940 -15.47 65.60 4.84
C GLY A 940 -16.65 64.85 5.52
N ASP A 941 -16.56 64.63 6.84
CA ASP A 941 -17.62 64.21 7.80
C ASP A 941 -18.74 63.20 7.42
N LYS A 942 -18.81 62.09 8.18
CA LYS A 942 -19.83 61.96 9.25
C LYS A 942 -19.56 60.83 10.26
N LYS A 943 -19.80 61.14 11.54
CA LYS A 943 -19.73 60.20 12.68
C LYS A 943 -21.12 59.70 13.09
N ARG A 944 -21.21 58.43 13.50
CA ARG A 944 -21.72 57.92 14.82
C ARG A 944 -21.88 56.40 14.72
N ARG A 945 -21.26 55.57 15.58
CA ARG A 945 -21.51 55.38 17.02
C ARG A 945 -22.99 55.20 17.37
N ARG A 946 -23.37 53.96 17.63
CA ARG A 946 -23.70 53.59 19.01
C ARG A 946 -22.83 52.41 19.43
#